data_AF-A0A182VR47-F1
#
_entry.id   AF-A0A182VR47-F1
#
_cell.length_a   1.000
_cell.length_b   1.000
_cell.length_c   1.000
_cell.angle_alpha   90.00
_cell.angle_beta   90.00
_cell.angle_gamma   90.00
#
_symmetry.space_group_name_H-M   'P 1'
#
loop_
_entity.id
_entity.type
_entity.pdbx_description
1 polymer ?
#
loop_
_entity_poly.entity_id
_entity_poly.type
_entity_poly.pdbx_seq_one_letter_code
_entity_poly.pdbx_strand_id
1 'polypeptide(L)'
;MWDCAVVGCPNGRFNAQKSLGRVSFHVFPHPVRESNRFRRWLALINNPRLLRMNPLNVFKSARVCRRHFGPDCFNGMCRNLLPIAIPTLHLPEVRPVALVQPMDAVGDELERLLREERRQQLKRHGAVETPYDEEANETGKRPRIGVTLMSSDVDEAECNMGDRFFDRIIAFDVVEEYDDRSHASDSRISSVCDGNYGLTSFSGLVMSTAEMDTLKQVEILNEPPETLLNDSPTPDDRSRLSIEKGYEQLVREFATETSNEEQEQQVQRKEDMVTNTITAVKSRQEDNATEQTGIPEYRKAPLNEEFFQKCRTDFYDSPKNVLAQNVCTRIDPFDACLSRKSLENTQHVFTYKIENEGKPLTNQKSSGRCWLFAALNCIRIPFIKQYNLDEFEFSQAYLFYWDKIERANYFLNNVVDTAKRGEPVDGRLVSFLLSDPTCDGGQWDMLVNLINKHGLMPKKCFPESYSCEASTRMNSVVKSKLREYAKDLRKLIDNGATDDEVKDRMKKQMNEVYNIVGICLGIPPEKFTWEYYDKSKKYLNIGPIRPIDFYEKYVKPYFNVDDKVCLVTDPRASNLYGRSYTVDCLGNVVGGRTVLYNNQPVELLLDLVTKALKFGEPVWFGCEVNKRFAGKQGIEDLDVHDFKLVFGVDIQTTMDKADRLLYGESMMTHAMVFTGVSPNSQKPTKFRVENSWGEDRGEKGYLIMTAEWFKEFVFEVVVDRSIVSQDVLDVFDLPPIVLPAWDPMGTLAK
;
A
#
# COMPACT_ATOMS: atom_id res chain seq x y z
N MET A 1 -12.12 1.30 -47.35
CA MET A 1 -10.80 0.71 -47.04
C MET A 1 -9.97 1.81 -46.38
N TRP A 2 -9.34 1.55 -45.24
CA TRP A 2 -8.59 2.57 -44.51
C TRP A 2 -7.21 2.76 -45.13
N ASP A 3 -6.69 3.99 -45.07
CA ASP A 3 -5.31 4.30 -45.46
C ASP A 3 -4.43 4.40 -44.20
N CYS A 4 -3.18 3.94 -44.29
CA CYS A 4 -2.23 4.11 -43.20
C CYS A 4 -1.83 5.59 -43.07
N ALA A 5 -1.88 6.11 -41.86
CA ALA A 5 -1.56 7.50 -41.54
C ALA A 5 -0.05 7.77 -41.45
N VAL A 6 0.81 6.76 -41.57
CA VAL A 6 2.26 6.94 -41.63
C VAL A 6 2.69 7.35 -43.04
N VAL A 7 3.40 8.46 -43.14
CA VAL A 7 3.85 9.03 -44.42
C VAL A 7 4.81 8.05 -45.11
N GLY A 8 4.59 7.79 -46.41
CA GLY A 8 5.41 6.86 -47.19
C GLY A 8 5.05 5.37 -47.03
N CYS A 9 4.08 5.03 -46.18
CA CYS A 9 3.64 3.65 -46.02
C CYS A 9 3.04 3.08 -47.35
N PRO A 10 3.41 1.85 -47.76
CA PRO A 10 2.82 1.20 -48.94
C PRO A 10 1.30 0.99 -48.84
N ASN A 11 0.77 0.90 -47.61
CA ASN A 11 -0.66 0.81 -47.33
C ASN A 11 -1.32 2.20 -47.17
N GLY A 12 -0.64 3.26 -47.59
CA GLY A 12 -1.12 4.64 -47.60
C GLY A 12 -1.65 5.05 -48.97
N ARG A 13 -2.39 6.17 -48.97
CA ARG A 13 -3.21 6.70 -50.07
C ARG A 13 -2.51 6.93 -51.43
N PHE A 14 -1.17 6.89 -51.49
CA PHE A 14 -0.37 7.20 -52.68
C PHE A 14 0.45 6.01 -53.25
N ASN A 15 0.53 4.88 -52.55
CA ASN A 15 1.41 3.75 -52.92
C ASN A 15 0.66 2.43 -53.09
N ALA A 16 -0.65 2.46 -53.36
CA ALA A 16 -1.49 1.27 -53.54
C ALA A 16 -1.15 0.49 -54.83
N GLN A 17 0.06 -0.05 -54.94
CA GLN A 17 0.31 -1.25 -55.72
C GLN A 17 -0.40 -2.40 -55.03
N LYS A 18 -1.29 -3.06 -55.77
CA LYS A 18 -2.14 -4.19 -55.37
C LYS A 18 -1.37 -5.22 -54.53
N SER A 19 -1.41 -5.08 -53.21
CA SER A 19 -1.03 -6.16 -52.31
C SER A 19 -2.29 -6.99 -52.05
N LEU A 20 -2.27 -8.24 -52.50
CA LEU A 20 -3.38 -9.23 -52.43
C LEU A 20 -3.57 -9.82 -51.01
N GLY A 21 -3.13 -9.13 -49.95
CA GLY A 21 -3.23 -9.58 -48.56
C GLY A 21 -4.17 -8.71 -47.72
N ARG A 22 -4.94 -9.30 -46.80
CA ARG A 22 -5.74 -8.56 -45.80
C ARG A 22 -4.80 -7.75 -44.88
N VAL A 23 -4.81 -6.42 -45.00
CA VAL A 23 -4.07 -5.51 -44.11
C VAL A 23 -4.94 -5.11 -42.92
N SER A 24 -4.44 -5.27 -41.70
CA SER A 24 -5.12 -4.81 -40.47
C SER A 24 -4.72 -3.38 -40.10
N PHE A 25 -5.70 -2.61 -39.64
CA PHE A 25 -5.56 -1.20 -39.28
C PHE A 25 -5.99 -0.97 -37.83
N HIS A 26 -5.28 -0.10 -37.13
CA HIS A 26 -5.51 0.21 -35.73
C HIS A 26 -5.92 1.67 -35.55
N VAL A 27 -6.87 1.90 -34.64
CA VAL A 27 -7.37 3.22 -34.25
C VAL A 27 -6.33 3.93 -33.41
N PHE A 28 -6.24 5.26 -33.55
CA PHE A 28 -5.47 6.07 -32.59
C PHE A 28 -6.02 5.89 -31.16
N PRO A 29 -5.19 6.05 -30.11
CA PRO A 29 -5.67 6.10 -28.73
C PRO A 29 -6.67 7.23 -28.53
N HIS A 30 -7.58 7.11 -27.57
CA HIS A 30 -8.55 8.17 -27.32
C HIS A 30 -7.83 9.42 -26.77
N PRO A 31 -8.01 10.63 -27.36
CA PRO A 31 -7.20 11.81 -27.03
C PRO A 31 -7.39 12.33 -25.60
N VAL A 32 -8.56 12.05 -24.98
CA VAL A 32 -8.85 12.38 -23.57
C VAL A 32 -8.46 11.24 -22.61
N ARG A 33 -9.04 10.05 -22.77
CA ARG A 33 -8.80 8.88 -21.88
C ARG A 33 -7.35 8.35 -21.92
N GLU A 34 -6.68 8.45 -23.07
CA GLU A 34 -5.31 7.97 -23.29
C GLU A 34 -4.41 9.09 -23.84
N SER A 35 -4.53 10.30 -23.27
CA SER A 35 -3.88 11.53 -23.77
C SER A 35 -2.37 11.40 -23.99
N ASN A 36 -1.66 10.78 -23.05
CA ASN A 36 -0.21 10.55 -23.15
C ASN A 36 0.15 9.62 -24.31
N ARG A 37 -0.62 8.56 -24.52
CA ARG A 37 -0.40 7.59 -25.59
C ARG A 37 -0.76 8.17 -26.95
N PHE A 38 -1.84 8.94 -27.03
CA PHE A 38 -2.26 9.68 -28.21
C PHE A 38 -1.18 10.68 -28.68
N ARG A 39 -0.64 11.48 -27.75
CA ARG A 39 0.46 12.43 -28.05
C ARG A 39 1.71 11.70 -28.55
N ARG A 40 2.07 10.57 -27.93
CA ARG A 40 3.20 9.74 -28.38
C ARG A 40 3.00 9.19 -29.79
N TRP A 41 1.81 8.69 -30.13
CA TRP A 41 1.50 8.26 -31.49
C TRP A 41 1.63 9.39 -32.50
N LEU A 42 1.09 10.58 -32.21
CA LEU A 42 1.23 11.75 -33.08
C LEU A 42 2.69 12.15 -33.31
N ALA A 43 3.48 12.19 -32.23
CA ALA A 43 4.89 12.56 -32.30
C ALA A 43 5.72 11.54 -33.11
N LEU A 44 5.49 10.23 -32.91
CA LEU A 44 6.22 9.17 -33.59
C LEU A 44 5.84 9.04 -35.07
N ILE A 45 4.55 9.16 -35.38
CA ILE A 45 4.06 9.10 -36.76
C ILE A 45 4.48 10.34 -37.54
N ASN A 46 4.62 11.47 -36.84
CA ASN A 46 5.10 12.76 -37.35
C ASN A 46 4.46 13.16 -38.70
N ASN A 47 3.15 12.91 -38.85
CA ASN A 47 2.43 13.26 -40.07
C ASN A 47 1.91 14.71 -39.93
N PRO A 48 2.41 15.67 -40.74
CA PRO A 48 2.03 17.08 -40.63
C PRO A 48 0.53 17.35 -40.82
N ARG A 49 -0.20 16.45 -41.49
CA ARG A 49 -1.66 16.56 -41.64
C ARG A 49 -2.36 16.28 -40.32
N LEU A 50 -1.93 15.27 -39.56
CA LEU A 50 -2.55 14.91 -38.29
C LEU A 50 -2.30 15.98 -37.22
N LEU A 51 -1.12 16.61 -37.24
CA LEU A 51 -0.77 17.70 -36.33
C LEU A 51 -1.64 18.95 -36.48
N ARG A 52 -2.32 19.11 -37.63
CA ARG A 52 -3.25 20.21 -37.92
C ARG A 52 -4.73 19.84 -37.73
N MET A 53 -5.01 18.59 -37.37
CA MET A 53 -6.38 18.10 -37.20
C MET A 53 -6.80 18.14 -35.73
N ASN A 54 -8.08 18.40 -35.47
CA ASN A 54 -8.64 18.27 -34.12
C ASN A 54 -8.39 16.84 -33.57
N PRO A 55 -7.95 16.67 -32.31
CA PRO A 55 -7.61 15.36 -31.74
C PRO A 55 -8.70 14.30 -31.83
N LEU A 56 -9.97 14.67 -31.68
CA LEU A 56 -11.10 13.74 -31.81
C LEU A 56 -11.31 13.30 -33.26
N ASN A 57 -10.98 14.17 -34.22
CA ASN A 57 -11.03 13.81 -35.64
C ASN A 57 -9.89 12.85 -36.00
N VAL A 58 -8.70 13.03 -35.44
CA VAL A 58 -7.59 12.06 -35.59
C VAL A 58 -8.02 10.69 -35.07
N PHE A 59 -8.60 10.61 -33.87
CA PHE A 59 -9.15 9.37 -33.31
C PHE A 59 -10.19 8.70 -34.23
N LYS A 60 -11.17 9.47 -34.70
CA LYS A 60 -12.28 8.95 -35.53
C LYS A 60 -11.82 8.49 -36.92
N SER A 61 -10.89 9.21 -37.55
CA SER A 61 -10.62 9.11 -38.99
C SER A 61 -9.23 8.59 -39.38
N ALA A 62 -8.23 8.64 -38.49
CA ALA A 62 -6.88 8.18 -38.80
C ALA A 62 -6.68 6.72 -38.35
N ARG A 63 -5.98 5.94 -39.17
CA ARG A 63 -5.61 4.56 -38.84
C ARG A 63 -4.14 4.32 -39.11
N VAL A 64 -3.53 3.43 -38.32
CA VAL A 64 -2.14 3.01 -38.52
C VAL A 64 -2.15 1.52 -38.82
N CYS A 65 -1.53 1.10 -39.93
CA CYS A 65 -1.50 -0.32 -40.26
C CYS A 65 -0.53 -1.09 -39.34
N ARG A 66 -0.78 -2.39 -39.18
CA ARG A 66 0.00 -3.28 -38.30
C ARG A 66 1.52 -3.24 -38.50
N ARG A 67 1.99 -2.93 -39.71
CA ARG A 67 3.43 -2.88 -40.06
C ARG A 67 4.23 -1.92 -39.19
N HIS A 68 3.60 -0.93 -38.55
CA HIS A 68 4.31 0.06 -37.74
C HIS A 68 4.47 -0.33 -36.26
N PHE A 69 3.98 -1.50 -35.88
CA PHE A 69 4.02 -1.98 -34.50
C PHE A 69 4.88 -3.23 -34.41
N GLY A 70 5.71 -3.31 -33.37
CA GLY A 70 6.48 -4.50 -33.07
C GLY A 70 5.57 -5.70 -32.73
N PRO A 71 6.08 -6.94 -32.85
CA PRO A 71 5.33 -8.13 -32.45
C PRO A 71 4.85 -8.09 -30.99
N ASP A 72 5.61 -7.43 -30.12
CA ASP A 72 5.36 -7.17 -28.70
C ASP A 72 4.19 -6.22 -28.44
N CYS A 73 3.77 -5.44 -29.44
CA CYS A 73 2.67 -4.49 -29.32
C CYS A 73 1.26 -5.13 -29.38
N PHE A 74 1.17 -6.43 -29.64
CA PHE A 74 -0.09 -7.15 -29.85
C PHE A 74 -0.34 -8.20 -28.78
N ASN A 75 -1.62 -8.44 -28.47
CA ASN A 75 -1.99 -9.59 -27.65
C ASN A 75 -2.00 -10.88 -28.50
N GLY A 76 -1.18 -11.87 -28.11
CA GLY A 76 -1.23 -13.22 -28.66
C GLY A 76 -1.26 -13.32 -30.20
N MET A 77 -2.15 -14.17 -30.74
CA MET A 77 -2.29 -14.46 -32.18
C MET A 77 -3.03 -13.34 -32.95
N CYS A 78 -2.53 -12.11 -32.82
CA CYS A 78 -2.52 -11.11 -33.89
C CYS A 78 -3.86 -10.47 -34.31
N ARG A 79 -4.57 -9.75 -33.43
CA ARG A 79 -5.61 -8.78 -33.87
C ARG A 79 -5.66 -7.43 -33.15
N ASN A 80 -5.42 -7.34 -31.84
CA ASN A 80 -5.59 -6.09 -31.08
C ASN A 80 -4.26 -5.56 -30.51
N LEU A 81 -4.12 -4.23 -30.47
CA LEU A 81 -2.98 -3.58 -29.83
C LEU A 81 -3.13 -3.60 -28.32
N LEU A 82 -2.04 -3.86 -27.60
CA LEU A 82 -2.00 -3.73 -26.15
C LEU A 82 -2.25 -2.26 -25.72
N PRO A 83 -2.76 -2.01 -24.51
CA PRO A 83 -3.02 -0.64 -24.01
C PRO A 83 -1.79 0.26 -23.92
N ILE A 84 -0.58 -0.31 -23.94
CA ILE A 84 0.69 0.44 -23.91
C ILE A 84 1.36 0.57 -25.28
N ALA A 85 0.83 -0.09 -26.31
CA ALA A 85 1.49 -0.19 -27.61
C ALA A 85 1.64 1.17 -28.30
N ILE A 86 2.82 1.42 -28.84
CA ILE A 86 3.17 2.60 -29.63
C ILE A 86 3.81 2.16 -30.95
N PRO A 87 3.61 2.90 -32.05
CA PRO A 87 4.25 2.54 -33.31
C PRO A 87 5.75 2.86 -33.23
N THR A 88 6.59 1.91 -33.58
CA THR A 88 8.07 2.01 -33.50
C THR A 88 8.77 1.58 -34.79
N LEU A 89 8.06 0.90 -35.70
CA LEU A 89 8.65 0.31 -36.90
C LEU A 89 8.26 1.07 -38.18
N HIS A 90 9.18 1.12 -39.15
CA HIS A 90 8.96 1.70 -40.47
C HIS A 90 8.33 3.10 -40.44
N LEU A 91 8.71 3.90 -39.46
CA LEU A 91 8.34 5.32 -39.36
C LEU A 91 9.22 6.11 -40.33
N PRO A 92 8.76 7.26 -40.84
CA PRO A 92 9.59 8.12 -41.69
C PRO A 92 10.87 8.50 -40.94
N GLU A 93 12.02 8.42 -41.63
CA GLU A 93 13.30 8.90 -41.08
C GLU A 93 13.14 10.35 -40.62
N VAL A 94 13.29 10.54 -39.30
CA VAL A 94 13.34 11.87 -38.72
C VAL A 94 14.69 12.45 -39.13
N ARG A 95 14.73 13.26 -40.20
CA ARG A 95 15.82 14.24 -40.32
C ARG A 95 15.78 15.08 -39.05
N PRO A 96 16.93 15.37 -38.40
CA PRO A 96 16.95 16.27 -37.25
C PRO A 96 16.59 17.67 -37.76
N VAL A 97 15.30 17.97 -37.79
CA VAL A 97 14.81 19.33 -37.95
C VAL A 97 14.84 19.94 -36.56
N ALA A 98 15.57 21.04 -36.48
CA ALA A 98 15.75 21.88 -35.32
C ALA A 98 14.48 22.04 -34.47
N LEU A 99 14.70 22.15 -33.16
CA LEU A 99 13.85 22.88 -32.20
C LEU A 99 12.94 23.92 -32.89
N VAL A 100 11.67 23.57 -33.08
CA VAL A 100 10.62 24.54 -33.39
C VAL A 100 9.50 24.37 -32.35
N GLN A 101 9.61 25.20 -31.32
CA GLN A 101 8.58 25.86 -30.51
C GLN A 101 7.55 25.03 -29.71
N PRO A 102 7.16 25.52 -28.53
CA PRO A 102 6.36 24.77 -27.57
C PRO A 102 4.95 24.46 -28.10
N MET A 103 4.45 23.28 -27.70
CA MET A 103 3.15 22.70 -28.04
C MET A 103 1.96 23.41 -27.36
N ASP A 104 2.01 24.74 -27.21
CA ASP A 104 1.05 25.50 -26.40
C ASP A 104 -0.35 25.55 -27.08
N ALA A 105 -0.41 25.62 -28.41
CA ALA A 105 -1.69 25.70 -29.13
C ALA A 105 -2.54 24.41 -29.12
N VAL A 106 -1.95 23.23 -28.92
CA VAL A 106 -2.69 21.95 -28.80
C VAL A 106 -3.08 21.68 -27.35
N GLY A 107 -2.32 22.23 -26.39
CA GLY A 107 -2.70 22.30 -24.99
C GLY A 107 -3.98 23.10 -24.80
N ASP A 108 -4.05 24.30 -25.39
CA ASP A 108 -5.17 25.22 -25.26
C ASP A 108 -6.48 24.67 -25.87
N GLU A 109 -6.43 24.04 -27.04
CA GLU A 109 -7.62 23.43 -27.67
C GLU A 109 -8.11 22.20 -26.87
N LEU A 110 -7.19 21.42 -26.30
CA LEU A 110 -7.54 20.29 -25.43
C LEU A 110 -8.13 20.78 -24.10
N GLU A 111 -7.59 21.87 -23.55
CA GLU A 111 -8.08 22.50 -22.34
C GLU A 111 -9.46 23.15 -22.56
N ARG A 112 -9.68 23.74 -23.74
CA ARG A 112 -11.00 24.23 -24.21
C ARG A 112 -12.01 23.10 -24.29
N LEU A 113 -11.66 21.95 -24.86
CA LEU A 113 -12.51 20.75 -24.92
C LEU A 113 -12.80 20.18 -23.52
N LEU A 114 -11.81 20.15 -22.62
CA LEU A 114 -11.98 19.73 -21.23
C LEU A 114 -12.87 20.70 -20.42
N ARG A 115 -12.90 21.98 -20.79
CA ARG A 115 -13.81 22.99 -20.22
C ARG A 115 -15.22 22.84 -20.79
N GLU A 116 -15.38 22.58 -22.08
CA GLU A 116 -16.68 22.31 -22.71
C GLU A 116 -17.33 21.01 -22.22
N GLU A 117 -16.56 19.94 -22.05
CA GLU A 117 -17.06 18.68 -21.53
C GLU A 117 -17.44 18.79 -20.05
N ARG A 118 -16.65 19.51 -19.24
CA ARG A 118 -17.04 19.88 -17.86
C ARG A 118 -18.31 20.73 -17.83
N ARG A 119 -18.46 21.72 -18.71
CA ARG A 119 -19.70 22.52 -18.83
C ARG A 119 -20.90 21.67 -19.23
N GLN A 120 -20.73 20.69 -20.13
CA GLN A 120 -21.81 19.77 -20.52
C GLN A 120 -22.14 18.75 -19.43
N GLN A 121 -21.19 18.37 -18.58
CA GLN A 121 -21.44 17.55 -17.39
C GLN A 121 -22.16 18.36 -16.30
N LEU A 122 -21.73 19.60 -16.05
CA LEU A 122 -22.37 20.51 -15.08
C LEU A 122 -23.81 20.87 -15.49
N LYS A 123 -24.07 21.09 -16.79
CA LYS A 123 -25.45 21.28 -17.33
C LYS A 123 -26.34 20.04 -17.20
N ARG A 124 -25.76 18.83 -17.24
CA ARG A 124 -26.49 17.56 -17.00
C ARG A 124 -26.83 17.34 -15.52
N HIS A 125 -26.16 18.05 -14.61
CA HIS A 125 -26.33 17.94 -13.16
C HIS A 125 -26.98 19.18 -12.50
N GLY A 126 -27.48 20.15 -13.29
CA GLY A 126 -28.35 21.22 -12.79
C GLY A 126 -27.68 22.33 -11.98
N ALA A 127 -26.36 22.54 -12.08
CA ALA A 127 -25.65 23.62 -11.37
C ALA A 127 -25.48 24.88 -12.24
N VAL A 128 -25.70 26.07 -11.66
CA VAL A 128 -25.51 27.40 -12.27
C VAL A 128 -24.26 28.07 -11.68
N GLU A 129 -23.41 28.68 -12.52
CA GLU A 129 -22.24 29.48 -12.10
C GLU A 129 -22.46 30.99 -12.32
N THR A 130 -21.92 31.80 -11.42
CA THR A 130 -21.83 33.28 -11.45
C THR A 130 -20.49 33.77 -12.05
N PRO A 131 -20.41 34.93 -12.72
CA PRO A 131 -19.20 35.38 -13.42
C PRO A 131 -18.31 36.31 -12.58
N TYR A 132 -16.99 36.26 -12.78
CA TYR A 132 -16.08 37.35 -12.39
C TYR A 132 -14.90 37.54 -13.37
N ASP A 133 -14.93 38.73 -13.98
CA ASP A 133 -13.97 39.66 -14.58
C ASP A 133 -12.52 39.28 -14.99
N GLU A 134 -12.23 39.66 -16.24
CA GLU A 134 -10.92 39.97 -16.81
C GLU A 134 -10.57 41.45 -16.55
N GLU A 135 -9.34 41.77 -16.11
CA GLU A 135 -8.57 42.92 -16.64
C GLU A 135 -7.11 42.99 -16.13
N ALA A 136 -6.18 43.05 -17.10
CA ALA A 136 -4.88 43.73 -17.22
C ALA A 136 -3.85 43.79 -16.07
N ASN A 137 -2.61 43.31 -16.36
CA ASN A 137 -1.47 44.21 -16.60
C ASN A 137 -0.21 43.51 -17.17
N GLU A 138 0.34 44.11 -18.23
CA GLU A 138 1.63 43.81 -18.87
C GLU A 138 2.82 44.36 -18.05
N THR A 139 3.98 43.68 -18.11
CA THR A 139 5.33 44.22 -18.40
C THR A 139 6.45 43.28 -17.91
N GLY A 140 7.51 43.08 -18.70
CA GLY A 140 8.85 42.68 -18.20
C GLY A 140 9.60 41.57 -18.94
N LYS A 141 10.60 41.97 -19.74
CA LYS A 141 11.53 41.17 -20.57
C LYS A 141 12.41 40.17 -19.77
N ARG A 142 12.80 39.04 -20.38
CA ARG A 142 13.94 38.16 -19.97
C ARG A 142 15.08 38.19 -21.00
N PRO A 143 16.38 38.15 -20.58
CA PRO A 143 17.52 38.05 -21.50
C PRO A 143 17.90 36.59 -21.80
N ARG A 144 18.46 36.35 -22.99
CA ARG A 144 19.00 35.06 -23.48
C ARG A 144 20.47 34.90 -23.09
N ILE A 145 20.86 33.71 -22.64
CA ILE A 145 22.24 33.23 -22.60
C ILE A 145 22.29 31.96 -23.46
N GLY A 146 23.17 31.93 -24.46
CA GLY A 146 23.42 30.77 -25.31
C GLY A 146 24.72 30.07 -24.93
N VAL A 147 24.75 28.74 -25.08
CA VAL A 147 25.98 27.94 -25.05
C VAL A 147 25.89 26.85 -26.13
N THR A 148 26.95 26.77 -26.93
CA THR A 148 27.23 25.85 -28.04
C THR A 148 27.71 24.50 -27.53
N LEU A 149 27.32 23.39 -28.18
CA LEU A 149 27.91 22.06 -27.97
C LEU A 149 28.28 21.40 -29.31
N MET A 150 29.49 20.84 -29.35
CA MET A 150 30.06 20.00 -30.41
C MET A 150 29.80 18.52 -30.11
N SER A 151 29.70 17.71 -31.17
CA SER A 151 29.32 16.30 -31.20
C SER A 151 30.49 15.32 -31.34
N SER A 152 30.26 14.05 -31.00
CA SER A 152 30.82 12.80 -31.60
C SER A 152 30.15 11.62 -30.85
N ASP A 153 29.40 10.70 -31.47
CA ASP A 153 29.71 9.56 -32.37
C ASP A 153 29.63 8.22 -31.59
N VAL A 154 28.52 7.46 -31.72
CA VAL A 154 28.27 6.20 -32.49
C VAL A 154 28.65 4.90 -31.74
N ASP A 155 27.66 4.01 -31.48
CA ASP A 155 27.55 2.61 -32.03
C ASP A 155 26.61 1.66 -31.23
N GLU A 156 25.85 0.86 -32.00
CA GLU A 156 24.85 -0.15 -31.61
C GLU A 156 25.44 -1.58 -31.48
N ALA A 157 24.76 -2.49 -30.73
CA ALA A 157 24.57 -3.92 -31.09
C ALA A 157 23.69 -4.74 -30.10
N GLU A 158 22.46 -5.04 -30.52
CA GLU A 158 21.72 -6.33 -30.63
C GLU A 158 21.64 -7.49 -29.58
N CYS A 159 20.37 -7.87 -29.28
CA CYS A 159 19.69 -9.20 -29.31
C CYS A 159 19.74 -10.22 -28.13
N ASN A 160 18.58 -10.60 -27.53
CA ASN A 160 17.82 -11.84 -27.81
C ASN A 160 16.61 -12.14 -26.87
N MET A 161 15.67 -12.96 -27.36
CA MET A 161 14.27 -13.23 -26.92
C MET A 161 14.03 -14.42 -25.95
N GLY A 162 12.79 -14.50 -25.41
CA GLY A 162 11.99 -15.73 -25.11
C GLY A 162 11.30 -15.71 -23.73
N ASP A 163 10.05 -16.13 -23.44
CA ASP A 163 8.94 -16.85 -24.11
C ASP A 163 7.62 -16.57 -23.29
N ARG A 164 6.48 -16.20 -23.90
CA ARG A 164 5.25 -16.96 -24.32
C ARG A 164 4.26 -17.52 -23.26
N PHE A 165 2.96 -17.14 -23.37
CA PHE A 165 1.73 -17.96 -23.68
C PHE A 165 0.42 -17.34 -23.06
N PHE A 166 -0.49 -16.73 -23.85
CA PHE A 166 -1.85 -17.16 -24.35
C PHE A 166 -2.96 -17.37 -23.29
N ASP A 167 -3.98 -16.50 -23.13
CA ASP A 167 -5.21 -16.18 -23.93
C ASP A 167 -6.43 -17.10 -23.68
N ARG A 168 -7.58 -16.55 -23.21
CA ARG A 168 -8.86 -16.49 -23.97
C ARG A 168 -10.08 -15.93 -23.21
N ILE A 169 -10.95 -15.30 -24.01
CA ILE A 169 -12.28 -14.72 -23.74
C ILE A 169 -13.36 -15.61 -24.41
N ILE A 170 -14.59 -15.65 -23.88
CA ILE A 170 -15.81 -16.12 -24.57
C ILE A 170 -16.75 -14.93 -24.86
N ALA A 171 -17.31 -14.93 -26.07
CA ALA A 171 -18.19 -13.94 -26.68
C ALA A 171 -19.68 -14.35 -26.60
N PHE A 172 -20.58 -13.40 -26.88
CA PHE A 172 -21.90 -13.66 -27.49
C PHE A 172 -22.25 -12.50 -28.45
N ASP A 173 -22.53 -12.86 -29.70
CA ASP A 173 -23.26 -12.09 -30.74
C ASP A 173 -24.79 -12.14 -30.41
N VAL A 174 -25.70 -11.33 -30.95
CA VAL A 174 -26.18 -11.30 -32.35
C VAL A 174 -27.00 -10.00 -32.62
N VAL A 175 -26.99 -9.64 -33.89
CA VAL A 175 -27.52 -8.48 -34.66
C VAL A 175 -28.99 -8.67 -35.07
N GLU A 176 -29.77 -7.60 -35.32
CA GLU A 176 -30.48 -7.36 -36.60
C GLU A 176 -31.27 -6.03 -36.68
N GLU A 177 -31.30 -5.51 -37.91
CA GLU A 177 -31.79 -4.21 -38.42
C GLU A 177 -33.29 -4.23 -38.82
N TYR A 178 -33.96 -3.06 -38.92
CA TYR A 178 -34.55 -2.51 -40.18
C TYR A 178 -35.43 -1.24 -40.01
N ASP A 179 -35.24 -0.30 -40.95
CA ASP A 179 -36.04 0.78 -41.58
C ASP A 179 -37.08 1.71 -40.89
N ASP A 180 -36.75 3.01 -40.94
CA ASP A 180 -37.34 4.15 -41.69
C ASP A 180 -38.88 4.34 -41.86
N ARG A 181 -39.44 5.43 -41.28
CA ARG A 181 -40.21 6.52 -41.97
C ARG A 181 -41.04 7.42 -41.02
N SER A 182 -40.73 8.71 -41.13
CA SER A 182 -41.60 9.90 -41.33
C SER A 182 -42.61 10.46 -40.29
N HIS A 183 -42.59 11.81 -40.27
CA HIS A 183 -43.62 12.82 -39.95
C HIS A 183 -43.88 13.28 -38.50
N ALA A 184 -43.25 14.44 -38.20
CA ALA A 184 -43.85 15.72 -37.78
C ALA A 184 -45.22 15.72 -37.05
N SER A 185 -45.29 16.34 -35.86
CA SER A 185 -45.73 17.74 -35.70
C SER A 185 -45.94 18.15 -34.23
N ASP A 186 -45.37 19.32 -33.92
CA ASP A 186 -45.70 20.39 -32.98
C ASP A 186 -46.80 20.31 -31.90
N SER A 187 -46.46 21.01 -30.79
CA SER A 187 -47.31 21.96 -30.01
C SER A 187 -48.37 21.39 -29.06
N ARG A 188 -48.76 21.99 -27.92
CA ARG A 188 -48.24 22.93 -26.91
C ARG A 188 -49.38 23.04 -25.87
N ILE A 189 -49.06 23.36 -24.60
CA ILE A 189 -49.89 24.10 -23.61
C ILE A 189 -50.94 23.33 -22.76
N SER A 190 -50.55 23.15 -21.48
CA SER A 190 -51.17 23.60 -20.21
C SER A 190 -52.57 23.14 -19.70
N SER A 191 -52.50 22.65 -18.44
CA SER A 191 -53.22 23.14 -17.25
C SER A 191 -54.57 22.52 -16.85
N VAL A 192 -54.65 22.27 -15.53
CA VAL A 192 -55.83 22.36 -14.63
C VAL A 192 -56.69 21.09 -14.42
N CYS A 193 -56.48 20.53 -13.22
CA CYS A 193 -57.43 20.12 -12.17
C CYS A 193 -58.52 19.06 -12.38
N ASP A 194 -58.70 18.34 -11.26
CA ASP A 194 -59.88 17.64 -10.72
C ASP A 194 -60.23 16.22 -11.19
N GLY A 195 -60.40 15.34 -10.19
CA GLY A 195 -61.09 14.05 -10.36
C GLY A 195 -60.79 12.93 -9.35
N ASN A 196 -61.02 13.17 -8.06
CA ASN A 196 -61.42 12.23 -6.99
C ASN A 196 -60.79 10.83 -6.81
N TYR A 197 -60.19 10.68 -5.61
CA TYR A 197 -60.07 9.46 -4.81
C TYR A 197 -61.38 9.12 -4.06
N GLY A 198 -61.56 7.85 -3.66
CA GLY A 198 -62.14 7.54 -2.34
C GLY A 198 -62.98 6.26 -2.23
N LEU A 199 -62.54 5.34 -1.35
CA LEU A 199 -63.26 4.38 -0.45
C LEU A 199 -62.24 3.25 -0.13
N THR A 200 -61.92 2.77 1.09
CA THR A 200 -62.40 2.86 2.50
C THR A 200 -61.33 2.20 3.40
N SER A 201 -60.74 2.89 4.38
CA SER A 201 -60.93 2.81 5.85
C SER A 201 -61.15 1.43 6.51
N PHE A 202 -60.34 1.09 7.51
CA PHE A 202 -60.77 1.12 8.94
C PHE A 202 -59.55 1.10 9.89
N SER A 203 -59.65 1.88 10.97
CA SER A 203 -58.66 2.04 12.04
C SER A 203 -59.14 1.38 13.34
N GLY A 204 -58.25 1.27 14.34
CA GLY A 204 -58.68 1.27 15.75
C GLY A 204 -57.71 0.61 16.72
N LEU A 205 -56.88 1.42 17.40
CA LEU A 205 -56.93 1.60 18.86
C LEU A 205 -55.89 2.63 19.34
N VAL A 206 -56.39 3.63 20.05
CA VAL A 206 -55.68 4.71 20.74
C VAL A 206 -55.88 4.50 22.25
N MET A 207 -54.86 4.75 23.06
CA MET A 207 -55.04 5.16 24.45
C MET A 207 -54.11 6.34 24.80
N SER A 208 -54.64 7.16 25.70
CA SER A 208 -54.39 8.58 25.95
C SER A 208 -53.17 8.92 26.81
N THR A 209 -52.69 10.15 26.60
CA THR A 209 -51.79 10.93 27.48
C THR A 209 -52.51 11.53 28.69
N ALA A 210 -52.01 11.29 29.90
CA ALA A 210 -52.06 12.20 31.05
C ALA A 210 -51.14 11.66 32.16
N GLU A 211 -50.05 12.38 32.45
CA GLU A 211 -49.39 12.56 33.77
C GLU A 211 -47.94 13.05 33.54
N MET A 212 -47.78 14.37 33.51
CA MET A 212 -46.52 15.07 33.77
C MET A 212 -46.59 15.61 35.19
N ASP A 213 -45.65 15.22 36.04
CA ASP A 213 -44.86 16.08 36.94
C ASP A 213 -44.29 15.25 38.07
N THR A 214 -42.96 15.06 38.08
CA THR A 214 -42.13 15.15 39.30
C THR A 214 -40.65 14.92 38.99
N LEU A 215 -39.81 15.71 39.68
CA LEU A 215 -38.38 15.52 39.97
C LEU A 215 -37.35 16.21 39.06
N LYS A 216 -37.18 17.50 39.37
CA LYS A 216 -35.96 18.15 39.89
C LYS A 216 -34.63 17.94 39.15
N GLN A 217 -34.16 19.07 38.61
CA GLN A 217 -32.77 19.56 38.54
C GLN A 217 -31.73 18.74 39.32
N VAL A 218 -30.68 18.31 38.62
CA VAL A 218 -29.36 18.08 39.22
C VAL A 218 -28.32 18.77 38.34
N GLU A 219 -27.61 19.71 38.95
CA GLU A 219 -26.50 20.47 38.39
C GLU A 219 -25.33 19.54 38.03
N ILE A 220 -24.70 19.83 36.89
CA ILE A 220 -23.44 19.23 36.47
C ILE A 220 -22.33 20.01 37.18
N LEU A 221 -21.73 19.40 38.20
CA LEU A 221 -20.46 19.87 38.79
C LEU A 221 -19.30 19.10 38.16
N ASN A 222 -18.50 19.83 37.38
CA ASN A 222 -17.14 19.46 37.02
C ASN A 222 -16.24 19.76 38.22
N GLU A 223 -15.52 18.76 38.75
CA GLU A 223 -14.21 18.92 39.39
C GLU A 223 -13.51 17.55 39.54
N PRO A 224 -12.16 17.48 39.48
CA PRO A 224 -11.39 16.23 39.35
C PRO A 224 -11.09 15.59 40.71
N PRO A 225 -10.88 14.26 40.80
CA PRO A 225 -10.40 13.68 42.04
C PRO A 225 -8.87 13.76 42.11
N GLU A 226 -8.36 14.68 42.91
CA GLU A 226 -7.04 14.56 43.56
C GLU A 226 -7.15 13.65 44.81
N THR A 227 -6.05 12.95 45.09
CA THR A 227 -5.69 12.23 46.32
C THR A 227 -6.37 10.89 46.64
N LEU A 228 -5.77 9.79 46.16
CA LEU A 228 -5.57 8.57 46.96
C LEU A 228 -4.19 7.96 46.62
N LEU A 229 -3.14 8.61 47.12
CA LEU A 229 -1.84 7.98 47.37
C LEU A 229 -1.77 7.70 48.88
N ASN A 230 -1.75 6.42 49.24
CA ASN A 230 -0.98 5.82 50.33
C ASN A 230 -1.62 4.48 50.70
N ASP A 231 -0.95 3.40 50.30
CA ASP A 231 -0.66 2.25 51.16
C ASP A 231 0.25 1.29 50.39
N SER A 232 1.54 1.61 50.37
CA SER A 232 2.59 0.65 50.00
C SER A 232 3.03 -0.08 51.27
N PRO A 233 3.01 -1.42 51.33
CA PRO A 233 3.74 -2.13 52.37
C PRO A 233 5.25 -2.06 52.06
N THR A 234 6.03 -1.95 53.14
CA THR A 234 7.50 -1.86 53.14
C THR A 234 8.17 -3.07 52.47
N PRO A 235 9.37 -2.90 51.88
CA PRO A 235 10.06 -3.98 51.18
C PRO A 235 10.80 -4.84 52.19
N ASP A 236 10.34 -6.07 52.40
CA ASP A 236 11.18 -7.12 52.97
C ASP A 236 11.14 -8.38 52.11
N ASP A 237 12.34 -8.75 51.69
CA ASP A 237 12.80 -10.04 51.19
C ASP A 237 11.86 -10.83 50.26
N ARG A 238 11.84 -10.43 48.97
CA ARG A 238 11.48 -11.36 47.90
C ARG A 238 12.73 -11.75 47.13
N SER A 239 13.17 -12.98 47.39
CA SER A 239 14.08 -13.74 46.55
C SER A 239 13.78 -13.49 45.07
N ARG A 240 14.77 -12.98 44.33
CA ARG A 240 14.73 -12.85 42.87
C ARG A 240 14.42 -14.21 42.25
N LEU A 241 13.15 -14.45 41.93
CA LEU A 241 12.79 -15.39 40.86
C LEU A 241 13.35 -14.80 39.58
N SER A 242 13.99 -15.62 38.73
CA SER A 242 14.46 -15.14 37.44
C SER A 242 13.28 -14.53 36.68
N ILE A 243 13.52 -13.43 35.96
CA ILE A 243 12.53 -12.75 35.10
C ILE A 243 11.76 -13.78 34.25
N GLU A 244 12.45 -14.84 33.83
CA GLU A 244 11.90 -16.00 33.10
C GLU A 244 10.76 -16.73 33.84
N LYS A 245 10.89 -16.97 35.15
CA LYS A 245 9.85 -17.65 35.94
C LYS A 245 8.65 -16.76 36.24
N GLY A 246 8.87 -15.46 36.43
CA GLY A 246 7.78 -14.48 36.56
C GLY A 246 6.98 -14.36 35.27
N TYR A 247 7.67 -14.39 34.13
CA TYR A 247 7.05 -14.32 32.80
C TYR A 247 6.33 -15.63 32.41
N GLU A 248 6.88 -16.80 32.75
CA GLU A 248 6.18 -18.09 32.59
C GLU A 248 4.86 -18.12 33.35
N GLN A 249 4.80 -17.50 34.53
CA GLN A 249 3.58 -17.41 35.32
C GLN A 249 2.57 -16.45 34.69
N LEU A 250 3.02 -15.30 34.17
CA LEU A 250 2.19 -14.35 33.43
C LEU A 250 1.59 -14.99 32.16
N VAL A 251 2.42 -15.68 31.35
CA VAL A 251 1.99 -16.41 30.14
C VAL A 251 0.97 -17.50 30.50
N ARG A 252 1.14 -18.19 31.64
CA ARG A 252 0.15 -19.16 32.12
C ARG A 252 -1.15 -18.49 32.57
N GLU A 253 -1.09 -17.36 33.26
CA GLU A 253 -2.27 -16.59 33.65
C GLU A 253 -3.04 -16.08 32.42
N PHE A 254 -2.37 -15.62 31.37
CA PHE A 254 -3.00 -15.25 30.10
C PHE A 254 -3.52 -16.45 29.29
N ALA A 255 -2.88 -17.63 29.38
CA ALA A 255 -3.34 -18.86 28.73
C ALA A 255 -4.62 -19.44 29.35
N THR A 256 -4.92 -19.14 30.62
CA THR A 256 -6.04 -19.74 31.37
C THR A 256 -7.45 -19.32 30.95
N GLU A 257 -7.61 -18.42 29.96
CA GLU A 257 -8.92 -18.16 29.34
C GLU A 257 -9.28 -19.11 28.18
N THR A 258 -8.44 -20.10 27.92
CA THR A 258 -8.75 -21.24 27.03
C THR A 258 -8.82 -22.48 27.90
N SER A 259 -9.93 -23.23 27.87
CA SER A 259 -10.15 -24.37 28.74
C SER A 259 -9.01 -25.40 28.62
N ASN A 260 -8.19 -25.50 29.69
CA ASN A 260 -7.05 -26.41 29.81
C ASN A 260 -7.37 -27.88 29.52
N GLU A 261 -8.64 -28.29 29.59
CA GLU A 261 -9.07 -29.66 29.34
C GLU A 261 -8.96 -30.07 27.86
N GLU A 262 -9.09 -29.15 26.89
CA GLU A 262 -9.00 -29.49 25.46
C GLU A 262 -7.55 -29.56 24.96
N GLN A 263 -6.65 -28.75 25.53
CA GLN A 263 -5.23 -28.77 25.19
C GLN A 263 -4.50 -29.97 25.81
N GLU A 264 -4.77 -30.30 27.09
CA GLU A 264 -4.17 -31.49 27.72
C GLU A 264 -4.63 -32.79 27.03
N GLN A 265 -5.89 -32.88 26.60
CA GLN A 265 -6.38 -34.03 25.82
C GLN A 265 -5.77 -34.10 24.42
N GLN A 266 -5.44 -32.98 23.77
CA GLN A 266 -4.75 -32.98 22.48
C GLN A 266 -3.27 -33.35 22.61
N VAL A 267 -2.60 -32.89 23.66
CA VAL A 267 -1.19 -33.25 23.94
C VAL A 267 -1.11 -34.74 24.27
N GLN A 268 -1.98 -35.26 25.12
CA GLN A 268 -2.02 -36.69 25.45
C GLN A 268 -2.33 -37.55 24.22
N ARG A 269 -3.28 -37.14 23.36
CA ARG A 269 -3.57 -37.85 22.09
C ARG A 269 -2.39 -37.81 21.12
N LYS A 270 -1.65 -36.71 21.05
CA LYS A 270 -0.44 -36.60 20.22
C LYS A 270 0.70 -37.46 20.79
N GLU A 271 0.90 -37.49 22.10
CA GLU A 271 1.88 -38.35 22.76
C GLU A 271 1.55 -39.84 22.60
N ASP A 272 0.29 -40.22 22.75
CA ASP A 272 -0.16 -41.61 22.53
C ASP A 272 -0.02 -42.01 21.05
N MET A 273 -0.29 -41.09 20.12
CA MET A 273 -0.11 -41.35 18.69
C MET A 273 1.38 -41.47 18.32
N VAL A 274 2.25 -40.64 18.90
CA VAL A 274 3.71 -40.71 18.71
C VAL A 274 4.27 -41.99 19.35
N THR A 275 3.81 -42.36 20.54
CA THR A 275 4.25 -43.57 21.25
C THR A 275 3.80 -44.83 20.52
N ASN A 276 2.56 -44.87 20.01
CA ASN A 276 2.06 -45.96 19.17
C ASN A 276 2.81 -46.05 17.84
N THR A 277 3.20 -44.90 17.26
CA THR A 277 4.01 -44.87 16.03
C THR A 277 5.43 -45.36 16.29
N ILE A 278 6.06 -44.95 17.39
CA ILE A 278 7.40 -45.41 17.80
C ILE A 278 7.38 -46.91 18.10
N THR A 279 6.33 -47.41 18.74
CA THR A 279 6.17 -48.84 19.05
C THR A 279 5.92 -49.66 17.79
N ALA A 280 5.12 -49.16 16.84
CA ALA A 280 4.91 -49.78 15.53
C ALA A 280 6.14 -49.74 14.62
N VAL A 281 7.00 -48.72 14.76
CA VAL A 281 8.29 -48.63 14.06
C VAL A 281 9.31 -49.59 14.67
N LYS A 282 9.33 -49.75 16.01
CA LYS A 282 10.18 -50.74 16.69
C LYS A 282 9.77 -52.18 16.39
N SER A 283 8.47 -52.48 16.38
CA SER A 283 7.99 -53.83 16.02
C SER A 283 8.22 -54.18 14.54
N ARG A 284 8.38 -53.19 13.66
CA ARG A 284 8.76 -53.39 12.25
C ARG A 284 10.27 -53.50 12.03
N GLN A 285 11.09 -53.11 13.00
CA GLN A 285 12.56 -53.19 12.92
C GLN A 285 13.12 -54.54 13.39
N GLU A 286 12.36 -55.35 14.14
CA GLU A 286 12.82 -56.67 14.61
C GLU A 286 12.50 -57.82 13.64
N ASP A 287 11.61 -57.63 12.65
CA ASP A 287 11.22 -58.68 11.69
C ASP A 287 11.91 -58.60 10.32
N ASN A 288 12.80 -57.63 10.07
CA ASN A 288 13.42 -57.41 8.75
C ASN A 288 14.96 -57.42 8.78
N ALA A 289 15.53 -58.40 9.49
CA ALA A 289 16.98 -58.66 9.48
C ALA A 289 17.41 -59.62 8.35
N THR A 290 16.92 -59.43 7.11
CA THR A 290 17.56 -59.93 5.87
C THR A 290 16.79 -59.39 4.66
N GLU A 291 16.96 -58.13 4.31
CA GLU A 291 16.77 -57.68 2.92
C GLU A 291 17.43 -56.31 2.70
N GLN A 292 17.94 -56.13 1.49
CA GLN A 292 18.92 -55.13 1.09
C GLN A 292 18.55 -53.69 1.48
N THR A 293 19.51 -53.03 2.12
CA THR A 293 19.50 -51.59 2.46
C THR A 293 19.57 -50.72 1.20
N GLY A 294 18.42 -50.46 0.61
CA GLY A 294 18.20 -49.31 -0.27
C GLY A 294 17.12 -48.44 0.35
N ILE A 295 17.43 -47.20 0.73
CA ILE A 295 16.38 -46.21 0.99
C ILE A 295 15.53 -46.17 -0.28
N PRO A 296 14.20 -46.41 -0.23
CA PRO A 296 13.38 -46.40 -1.43
C PRO A 296 13.58 -45.08 -2.15
N GLU A 297 14.19 -45.11 -3.32
CA GLU A 297 14.43 -43.91 -4.10
C GLU A 297 13.06 -43.34 -4.51
N TYR A 298 12.77 -42.11 -4.05
CA TYR A 298 11.53 -41.44 -4.39
C TYR A 298 11.43 -41.28 -5.91
N ARG A 299 10.54 -42.07 -6.53
CA ARG A 299 10.28 -41.97 -7.96
C ARG A 299 9.32 -40.81 -8.21
N LYS A 300 9.84 -39.77 -8.87
CA LYS A 300 9.01 -38.66 -9.37
C LYS A 300 8.01 -39.22 -10.40
N ALA A 301 6.72 -39.11 -10.10
CA ALA A 301 5.66 -39.54 -11.01
C ALA A 301 5.14 -38.33 -11.82
N PRO A 302 5.19 -38.36 -13.17
CA PRO A 302 4.55 -37.33 -13.98
C PRO A 302 3.02 -37.49 -13.96
N LEU A 303 2.31 -36.38 -14.13
CA LEU A 303 0.87 -36.43 -14.42
C LEU A 303 0.64 -37.09 -15.78
N ASN A 304 -0.44 -37.86 -15.90
CA ASN A 304 -0.76 -38.61 -17.11
C ASN A 304 -2.19 -38.31 -17.60
N GLU A 305 -2.52 -38.80 -18.79
CA GLU A 305 -3.83 -38.55 -19.43
C GLU A 305 -5.00 -39.08 -18.59
N GLU A 306 -4.82 -40.24 -17.94
CA GLU A 306 -5.82 -40.83 -17.06
C GLU A 306 -6.18 -39.90 -15.90
N PHE A 307 -5.18 -39.30 -15.25
CA PHE A 307 -5.38 -38.30 -14.21
C PHE A 307 -6.15 -37.08 -14.73
N PHE A 308 -5.76 -36.52 -15.87
CA PHE A 308 -6.43 -35.34 -16.43
C PHE A 308 -7.87 -35.62 -16.83
N GLN A 309 -8.14 -36.77 -17.45
CA GLN A 309 -9.49 -37.16 -17.84
C GLN A 309 -10.38 -37.35 -16.62
N LYS A 310 -9.87 -37.98 -15.56
CA LYS A 310 -10.59 -38.10 -14.29
C LYS A 310 -10.89 -36.72 -13.69
N CYS A 311 -9.89 -35.85 -13.55
CA CYS A 311 -10.08 -34.50 -13.02
C CYS A 311 -11.11 -33.69 -13.82
N ARG A 312 -11.10 -33.83 -15.16
CA ARG A 312 -12.06 -33.17 -16.03
C ARG A 312 -13.49 -33.65 -15.77
N THR A 313 -13.68 -34.97 -15.70
CA THR A 313 -14.99 -35.57 -15.40
C THR A 313 -15.49 -35.12 -14.03
N ASP A 314 -14.68 -35.28 -12.97
CA ASP A 314 -15.02 -34.86 -11.61
C ASP A 314 -15.38 -33.37 -11.53
N PHE A 315 -14.71 -32.52 -12.32
CA PHE A 315 -14.99 -31.08 -12.37
C PHE A 315 -16.37 -30.78 -12.97
N TYR A 316 -16.68 -31.33 -14.14
CA TYR A 316 -17.94 -31.06 -14.84
C TYR A 316 -19.15 -31.80 -14.25
N ASP A 317 -18.91 -32.88 -13.50
CA ASP A 317 -19.93 -33.59 -12.71
C ASP A 317 -20.32 -32.82 -11.43
N SER A 318 -19.59 -31.75 -11.09
CA SER A 318 -19.92 -30.87 -9.96
C SER A 318 -20.62 -29.59 -10.45
N PRO A 319 -21.95 -29.46 -10.27
CA PRO A 319 -22.69 -28.25 -10.67
C PRO A 319 -22.13 -26.98 -10.00
N LYS A 320 -21.64 -27.10 -8.76
CA LYS A 320 -20.99 -26.03 -8.02
C LYS A 320 -19.73 -25.51 -8.74
N ASN A 321 -18.88 -26.41 -9.22
CA ASN A 321 -17.66 -26.04 -9.95
C ASN A 321 -18.00 -25.38 -11.29
N VAL A 322 -19.01 -25.88 -12.01
CA VAL A 322 -19.48 -25.26 -13.26
C VAL A 322 -20.07 -23.86 -13.01
N LEU A 323 -20.84 -23.67 -11.93
CA LEU A 323 -21.34 -22.36 -11.52
C LEU A 323 -20.20 -21.39 -11.20
N ALA A 324 -19.26 -21.80 -10.34
CA ALA A 324 -18.09 -21.00 -9.98
C ALA A 324 -17.25 -20.66 -11.22
N GLN A 325 -17.04 -21.60 -12.14
CA GLN A 325 -16.35 -21.37 -13.42
C GLN A 325 -17.02 -20.27 -14.24
N ASN A 326 -18.34 -20.30 -14.39
CA ASN A 326 -19.07 -19.29 -15.16
C ASN A 326 -18.94 -17.88 -14.56
N VAL A 327 -18.83 -17.77 -13.24
CA VAL A 327 -18.66 -16.47 -12.54
C VAL A 327 -17.20 -16.00 -12.59
N CYS A 328 -16.26 -16.82 -12.11
CA CYS A 328 -14.85 -16.46 -11.98
C CYS A 328 -14.12 -16.31 -13.32
N THR A 329 -14.67 -16.79 -14.44
CA THR A 329 -14.14 -16.48 -15.79
C THR A 329 -14.50 -15.08 -16.28
N ARG A 330 -15.36 -14.35 -15.56
CA ARG A 330 -15.86 -13.02 -15.94
C ARG A 330 -15.58 -11.92 -14.90
N ILE A 331 -15.46 -12.29 -13.63
CA ILE A 331 -15.27 -11.40 -12.49
C ILE A 331 -14.01 -11.81 -11.74
N ASP A 332 -13.35 -10.85 -11.08
CA ASP A 332 -12.26 -11.14 -10.17
C ASP A 332 -12.67 -12.24 -9.17
N PRO A 333 -11.87 -13.31 -8.98
CA PRO A 333 -12.30 -14.43 -8.15
C PRO A 333 -12.44 -14.09 -6.66
N PHE A 334 -11.74 -13.10 -6.13
CA PHE A 334 -11.90 -12.64 -4.74
C PHE A 334 -13.19 -11.83 -4.61
N ASP A 335 -13.47 -10.92 -5.55
CA ASP A 335 -14.75 -10.20 -5.62
C ASP A 335 -15.93 -11.20 -5.71
N ALA A 336 -15.78 -12.29 -6.47
CA ALA A 336 -16.79 -13.36 -6.59
C ALA A 336 -16.96 -14.17 -5.28
N CYS A 337 -15.95 -14.22 -4.42
CA CYS A 337 -16.02 -14.87 -3.12
C CYS A 337 -16.58 -13.97 -2.02
N LEU A 338 -16.82 -12.67 -2.26
CA LEU A 338 -17.29 -11.75 -1.23
C LEU A 338 -18.60 -12.24 -0.59
N SER A 339 -18.59 -12.41 0.72
CA SER A 339 -19.75 -12.90 1.46
C SER A 339 -20.77 -11.78 1.63
N ARG A 340 -21.92 -11.90 0.96
CA ARG A 340 -23.02 -10.93 1.10
C ARG A 340 -23.46 -10.79 2.56
N LYS A 341 -23.43 -11.88 3.33
CA LYS A 341 -23.78 -11.90 4.75
C LYS A 341 -22.80 -11.07 5.59
N SER A 342 -21.48 -11.18 5.34
CA SER A 342 -20.49 -10.34 6.03
C SER A 342 -20.73 -8.84 5.73
N LEU A 343 -21.02 -8.49 4.48
CA LEU A 343 -21.35 -7.11 4.09
C LEU A 343 -22.58 -6.55 4.82
N GLU A 344 -23.65 -7.34 4.94
CA GLU A 344 -24.90 -6.93 5.60
C GLU A 344 -24.76 -6.76 7.11
N ASN A 345 -23.88 -7.52 7.74
CA ASN A 345 -23.63 -7.46 9.19
C ASN A 345 -22.56 -6.46 9.59
N THR A 346 -21.86 -5.88 8.61
CA THR A 346 -20.75 -4.96 8.86
C THR A 346 -21.25 -3.52 8.99
N GLN A 347 -20.97 -2.89 10.13
CA GLN A 347 -21.31 -1.48 10.40
C GLN A 347 -20.09 -0.73 10.93
N HIS A 348 -19.76 0.39 10.31
CA HIS A 348 -18.66 1.28 10.71
C HIS A 348 -19.04 2.21 11.88
N VAL A 349 -19.63 1.65 12.92
CA VAL A 349 -20.00 2.34 14.16
C VAL A 349 -19.20 1.73 15.31
N PHE A 350 -18.63 2.59 16.16
CA PHE A 350 -17.70 2.18 17.21
C PHE A 350 -18.06 2.79 18.56
N THR A 351 -17.96 1.99 19.63
CA THR A 351 -18.30 2.42 21.01
C THR A 351 -17.36 3.51 21.52
N TYR A 352 -16.05 3.31 21.33
CA TYR A 352 -15.02 4.29 21.65
C TYR A 352 -14.36 4.73 20.35
N LYS A 353 -14.31 6.04 20.12
CA LYS A 353 -13.74 6.64 18.92
C LYS A 353 -13.03 7.94 19.31
N ILE A 354 -11.87 8.18 18.73
CA ILE A 354 -11.13 9.43 18.92
C ILE A 354 -11.96 10.60 18.37
N GLU A 355 -12.17 11.63 19.18
CA GLU A 355 -13.09 12.75 18.86
C GLU A 355 -12.64 13.59 17.66
N ASN A 356 -11.33 13.82 17.51
CA ASN A 356 -10.75 14.62 16.45
C ASN A 356 -9.87 13.77 15.55
N GLU A 357 -10.47 12.85 14.78
CA GLU A 357 -9.75 12.13 13.73
C GLU A 357 -9.10 13.13 12.75
N GLY A 358 -7.91 12.77 12.23
CA GLY A 358 -7.11 13.66 11.39
C GLY A 358 -7.80 14.02 10.08
N LYS A 359 -7.73 15.31 9.70
CA LYS A 359 -8.22 15.83 8.42
C LYS A 359 -7.14 16.66 7.71
N PRO A 360 -7.10 16.64 6.37
CA PRO A 360 -7.83 15.74 5.47
C PRO A 360 -7.32 14.30 5.62
N LEU A 361 -7.99 13.34 4.98
CA LEU A 361 -7.45 12.00 4.87
C LEU A 361 -6.24 11.95 3.96
N THR A 362 -5.29 11.11 4.33
CA THR A 362 -4.00 11.06 3.65
C THR A 362 -3.98 10.03 2.52
N ASN A 363 -3.12 10.23 1.53
CA ASN A 363 -2.97 9.31 0.40
C ASN A 363 -1.50 9.18 -0.01
N GLN A 364 -0.90 8.02 0.23
CA GLN A 364 0.49 7.72 -0.13
C GLN A 364 0.69 7.47 -1.63
N LYS A 365 -0.40 7.27 -2.38
CA LYS A 365 -0.40 6.92 -3.82
C LYS A 365 0.48 5.69 -4.10
N SER A 366 1.22 5.70 -5.19
CA SER A 366 2.07 4.60 -5.64
C SER A 366 3.47 4.69 -5.01
N SER A 367 3.51 4.64 -3.67
CA SER A 367 4.74 4.60 -2.88
C SER A 367 4.58 3.70 -1.66
N GLY A 368 5.67 3.11 -1.16
CA GLY A 368 5.66 2.24 0.03
C GLY A 368 5.75 2.99 1.36
N ARG A 369 5.21 4.22 1.44
CA ARG A 369 5.42 5.14 2.58
C ARG A 369 4.43 4.97 3.74
N CYS A 370 3.65 3.89 3.77
CA CYS A 370 2.56 3.69 4.75
C CYS A 370 3.00 3.91 6.21
N TRP A 371 4.19 3.44 6.59
CA TRP A 371 4.75 3.63 7.94
C TRP A 371 4.93 5.10 8.32
N LEU A 372 5.40 5.94 7.39
CA LEU A 372 5.52 7.38 7.59
C LEU A 372 4.13 8.02 7.71
N PHE A 373 3.19 7.64 6.84
CA PHE A 373 1.84 8.17 6.86
C PHE A 373 1.12 7.81 8.16
N ALA A 374 1.11 6.54 8.54
CA ALA A 374 0.49 6.06 9.76
C ALA A 374 1.07 6.76 11.00
N ALA A 375 2.39 6.91 11.07
CA ALA A 375 3.01 7.57 12.21
C ALA A 375 2.64 9.05 12.28
N LEU A 376 2.71 9.77 11.17
CA LEU A 376 2.33 11.18 11.11
C LEU A 376 0.82 11.39 11.33
N ASN A 377 -0.01 10.39 11.02
CA ASN A 377 -1.44 10.39 11.35
C ASN A 377 -1.67 10.21 12.85
N CYS A 378 -0.86 9.40 13.55
CA CYS A 378 -0.90 9.35 15.02
C CYS A 378 -0.46 10.69 15.63
N ILE A 379 0.65 11.26 15.16
CA ILE A 379 1.24 12.49 15.70
C ILE A 379 0.34 13.71 15.47
N ARG A 380 -0.35 13.79 14.32
CA ARG A 380 -1.17 14.97 13.98
C ARG A 380 -2.43 15.11 14.82
N ILE A 381 -2.98 14.03 15.37
CA ILE A 381 -4.21 14.07 16.16
C ILE A 381 -4.07 14.97 17.40
N PRO A 382 -3.12 14.74 18.32
CA PRO A 382 -2.92 15.65 19.46
C PRO A 382 -2.45 17.04 19.03
N PHE A 383 -1.67 17.15 17.94
CA PHE A 383 -1.23 18.44 17.41
C PHE A 383 -2.41 19.31 16.91
N ILE A 384 -3.33 18.72 16.13
CA ILE A 384 -4.54 19.37 15.64
C ILE A 384 -5.40 19.87 16.81
N LYS A 385 -5.57 19.03 17.84
CA LYS A 385 -6.31 19.40 19.05
C LYS A 385 -5.67 20.58 19.76
N GLN A 386 -4.35 20.52 19.98
CA GLN A 386 -3.62 21.52 20.75
C GLN A 386 -3.57 22.89 20.07
N TYR A 387 -3.36 22.91 18.75
CA TYR A 387 -3.26 24.16 17.98
C TYR A 387 -4.59 24.59 17.37
N ASN A 388 -5.70 23.96 17.78
CA ASN A 388 -7.06 24.29 17.34
C ASN A 388 -7.17 24.38 15.81
N LEU A 389 -6.67 23.36 15.10
CA LEU A 389 -6.62 23.31 13.64
C LEU A 389 -7.83 22.57 13.07
N ASP A 390 -8.37 23.01 11.93
CA ASP A 390 -9.43 22.26 11.23
C ASP A 390 -8.84 21.14 10.35
N GLU A 391 -7.78 21.48 9.61
CA GLU A 391 -7.06 20.57 8.72
C GLU A 391 -5.55 20.74 8.91
N PHE A 392 -4.83 19.61 9.02
CA PHE A 392 -3.38 19.60 9.11
C PHE A 392 -2.78 18.27 8.65
N GLU A 393 -1.63 18.38 7.97
CA GLU A 393 -0.74 17.28 7.68
C GLU A 393 0.71 17.71 7.95
N PHE A 394 1.49 16.83 8.56
CA PHE A 394 2.95 16.90 8.48
C PHE A 394 3.41 16.48 7.08
N SER A 395 4.57 16.96 6.66
CA SER A 395 5.16 16.58 5.38
C SER A 395 5.67 15.14 5.42
N GLN A 396 4.96 14.23 4.76
CA GLN A 396 5.43 12.85 4.55
C GLN A 396 6.61 12.83 3.57
N ALA A 397 6.60 13.71 2.56
CA ALA A 397 7.70 13.93 1.63
C ALA A 397 9.01 14.32 2.35
N TYR A 398 8.94 15.09 3.43
CA TYR A 398 10.11 15.53 4.20
C TYR A 398 10.84 14.34 4.85
N LEU A 399 10.10 13.48 5.56
CA LEU A 399 10.69 12.27 6.14
C LEU A 399 11.14 11.29 5.06
N PHE A 400 10.41 11.19 3.95
CA PHE A 400 10.80 10.34 2.82
C PHE A 400 12.12 10.77 2.17
N TYR A 401 12.35 12.08 2.05
CA TYR A 401 13.61 12.64 1.57
C TYR A 401 14.79 12.20 2.43
N TRP A 402 14.68 12.38 3.76
CA TRP A 402 15.74 12.01 4.68
C TRP A 402 15.92 10.50 4.80
N ASP A 403 14.84 9.73 4.83
CA ASP A 403 14.92 8.27 4.84
C ASP A 403 15.71 7.75 3.64
N LYS A 404 15.43 8.27 2.43
CA LYS A 404 16.10 7.79 1.22
C LYS A 404 17.61 8.01 1.25
N ILE A 405 18.06 9.14 1.78
CA ILE A 405 19.47 9.50 1.88
C ILE A 405 20.16 8.74 3.00
N GLU A 406 19.57 8.73 4.20
CA GLU A 406 20.13 8.03 5.36
C GLU A 406 20.23 6.53 5.08
N ARG A 407 19.17 5.93 4.52
CA ARG A 407 19.12 4.50 4.20
C ARG A 407 20.11 4.11 3.13
N ALA A 408 20.32 4.94 2.11
CA ALA A 408 21.38 4.72 1.14
C ALA A 408 22.76 4.69 1.82
N ASN A 409 23.03 5.62 2.74
CA ASN A 409 24.26 5.62 3.52
C ASN A 409 24.38 4.38 4.43
N TYR A 410 23.29 3.99 5.10
CA TYR A 410 23.21 2.81 5.94
C TYR A 410 23.49 1.52 5.14
N PHE A 411 22.90 1.38 3.95
CA PHE A 411 23.17 0.28 3.04
C PHE A 411 24.65 0.21 2.64
N LEU A 412 25.29 1.33 2.28
CA LEU A 412 26.70 1.33 1.90
C LEU A 412 27.61 0.93 3.08
N ASN A 413 27.26 1.32 4.32
CA ASN A 413 27.97 0.85 5.51
C ASN A 413 27.78 -0.66 5.72
N ASN A 414 26.56 -1.19 5.56
CA ASN A 414 26.32 -2.64 5.60
C ASN A 414 27.12 -3.39 4.53
N VAL A 415 27.32 -2.81 3.35
CA VAL A 415 28.20 -3.41 2.32
C VAL A 415 29.65 -3.46 2.79
N VAL A 416 30.16 -2.38 3.40
CA VAL A 416 31.51 -2.35 3.96
C VAL A 416 31.65 -3.38 5.08
N ASP A 417 30.69 -3.46 6.00
CA ASP A 417 30.72 -4.38 7.12
C ASP A 417 30.64 -5.85 6.67
N THR A 418 29.75 -6.17 5.72
CA THR A 418 29.67 -7.52 5.15
C THR A 418 30.92 -7.89 4.37
N ALA A 419 31.53 -6.95 3.63
CA ALA A 419 32.79 -7.19 2.95
C ALA A 419 33.92 -7.49 3.94
N LYS A 420 34.05 -6.70 5.01
CA LYS A 420 35.04 -6.91 6.08
C LYS A 420 34.82 -8.22 6.84
N ARG A 421 33.57 -8.67 6.99
CA ARG A 421 33.23 -10.00 7.54
C ARG A 421 33.58 -11.16 6.61
N GLY A 422 33.95 -10.89 5.36
CA GLY A 422 34.25 -11.94 4.37
C GLY A 422 33.00 -12.58 3.75
N GLU A 423 31.84 -11.93 3.85
CA GLU A 423 30.59 -12.45 3.27
C GLU A 423 30.68 -12.46 1.73
N PRO A 424 30.42 -13.60 1.05
CA PRO A 424 30.52 -13.68 -0.40
C PRO A 424 29.39 -12.90 -1.08
N VAL A 425 29.66 -12.34 -2.26
CA VAL A 425 28.69 -11.48 -2.97
C VAL A 425 27.44 -12.23 -3.44
N ASP A 426 27.59 -13.51 -3.76
CA ASP A 426 26.54 -14.46 -4.12
C ASP A 426 25.99 -15.23 -2.91
N GLY A 427 26.50 -14.94 -1.70
CA GLY A 427 25.96 -15.43 -0.44
C GLY A 427 24.56 -14.88 -0.16
N ARG A 428 23.79 -15.62 0.66
CA ARG A 428 22.39 -15.28 0.98
C ARG A 428 22.23 -13.87 1.52
N LEU A 429 23.11 -13.43 2.43
CA LEU A 429 23.05 -12.10 3.05
C LEU A 429 23.28 -10.98 2.03
N VAL A 430 24.39 -11.02 1.30
CA VAL A 430 24.72 -9.95 0.34
C VAL A 430 23.72 -9.95 -0.83
N SER A 431 23.29 -11.13 -1.30
CA SER A 431 22.23 -11.25 -2.31
C SER A 431 20.92 -10.62 -1.83
N PHE A 432 20.52 -10.86 -0.58
CA PHE A 432 19.35 -10.22 0.03
C PHE A 432 19.47 -8.70 0.08
N LEU A 433 20.60 -8.16 0.57
CA LEU A 433 20.84 -6.72 0.64
C LEU A 433 20.81 -6.06 -0.76
N LEU A 434 21.32 -6.75 -1.79
CA LEU A 434 21.33 -6.26 -3.17
C LEU A 434 19.95 -6.38 -3.87
N SER A 435 19.06 -7.22 -3.36
CA SER A 435 17.72 -7.43 -3.94
C SER A 435 16.90 -6.15 -3.88
N ASP A 436 16.88 -5.49 -2.72
CA ASP A 436 16.27 -4.17 -2.54
C ASP A 436 17.04 -3.26 -1.57
N PRO A 437 18.10 -2.57 -2.05
CA PRO A 437 18.97 -1.73 -1.21
C PRO A 437 18.28 -0.53 -0.54
N THR A 438 17.12 -0.12 -1.04
CA THR A 438 16.48 1.14 -0.68
C THR A 438 14.98 1.08 -0.99
N CYS A 439 14.28 0.15 -0.36
CA CYS A 439 12.82 0.13 -0.35
C CYS A 439 12.26 1.43 0.24
N ASP A 440 10.96 1.65 0.06
CA ASP A 440 10.28 2.80 0.68
C ASP A 440 9.83 2.51 2.11
N GLY A 441 9.55 1.25 2.42
CA GLY A 441 9.09 0.82 3.72
C GLY A 441 10.13 0.89 4.83
N GLY A 442 9.66 0.91 6.07
CA GLY A 442 10.47 1.04 7.28
C GLY A 442 9.66 0.71 8.52
N GLN A 443 10.34 0.70 9.67
CA GLN A 443 9.79 0.32 10.98
C GLN A 443 9.67 1.51 11.91
N TRP A 444 9.05 1.32 13.08
CA TRP A 444 8.89 2.38 14.08
C TRP A 444 10.21 3.01 14.53
N ASP A 445 11.22 2.22 14.90
CA ASP A 445 12.53 2.75 15.34
C ASP A 445 13.22 3.58 14.26
N MET A 446 13.03 3.21 13.00
CA MET A 446 13.56 3.95 11.86
C MET A 446 12.89 5.30 11.69
N LEU A 447 11.61 5.42 12.09
CA LEU A 447 10.90 6.69 12.12
C LEU A 447 11.44 7.57 13.26
N VAL A 448 11.61 6.99 14.45
CA VAL A 448 12.21 7.67 15.61
C VAL A 448 13.57 8.26 15.23
N ASN A 449 14.42 7.50 14.55
CA ASN A 449 15.71 7.97 14.05
C ASN A 449 15.60 9.22 13.16
N LEU A 450 14.63 9.24 12.25
CA LEU A 450 14.42 10.38 11.35
C LEU A 450 13.91 11.60 12.10
N ILE A 451 12.92 11.42 12.98
CA ILE A 451 12.31 12.52 13.72
C ILE A 451 13.30 13.13 14.71
N ASN A 452 14.05 12.32 15.46
CA ASN A 452 15.02 12.83 16.43
C ASN A 452 16.24 13.50 15.77
N LYS A 453 16.59 13.11 14.54
CA LYS A 453 17.73 13.70 13.81
C LYS A 453 17.34 14.93 12.99
N HIS A 454 16.21 14.85 12.28
CA HIS A 454 15.81 15.83 11.27
C HIS A 454 14.60 16.66 11.71
N GLY A 455 13.74 16.13 12.59
CA GLY A 455 12.54 16.81 13.08
C GLY A 455 11.32 16.60 12.19
N LEU A 456 10.38 17.55 12.27
CA LEU A 456 9.13 17.53 11.51
C LEU A 456 8.84 18.91 10.92
N MET A 457 8.00 18.93 9.90
CA MET A 457 7.47 20.19 9.36
C MET A 457 6.07 20.01 8.76
N PRO A 458 5.28 21.09 8.65
CA PRO A 458 3.99 21.05 7.97
C PRO A 458 4.12 20.72 6.49
N LYS A 459 3.16 19.97 5.93
CA LYS A 459 3.11 19.57 4.51
C LYS A 459 3.15 20.76 3.55
N LYS A 460 2.55 21.90 3.93
CA LYS A 460 2.59 23.13 3.13
C LYS A 460 3.99 23.73 2.97
N CYS A 461 4.93 23.42 3.88
CA CYS A 461 6.29 23.92 3.85
C CYS A 461 7.25 23.02 3.05
N PHE A 462 6.86 21.76 2.80
CA PHE A 462 7.54 20.85 1.88
C PHE A 462 6.51 19.89 1.26
N PRO A 463 5.93 20.25 0.10
CA PRO A 463 4.82 19.50 -0.50
C PRO A 463 5.27 18.21 -1.17
N GLU A 464 4.30 17.39 -1.58
CA GLU A 464 4.54 16.19 -2.38
C GLU A 464 5.10 16.55 -3.77
N SER A 465 5.99 15.69 -4.28
CA SER A 465 6.47 15.73 -5.66
C SER A 465 5.93 14.53 -6.45
N TYR A 466 6.12 14.53 -7.78
CA TYR A 466 5.77 13.36 -8.61
C TYR A 466 6.41 12.06 -8.09
N SER A 467 7.68 12.10 -7.67
CA SER A 467 8.39 10.90 -7.19
C SER A 467 8.00 10.53 -5.76
N CYS A 468 7.38 11.43 -4.99
CA CYS A 468 6.78 11.06 -3.71
C CYS A 468 5.55 10.17 -3.93
N GLU A 469 4.72 10.50 -4.92
CA GLU A 469 3.48 9.78 -5.23
C GLU A 469 3.66 8.61 -6.20
N ALA A 470 4.81 8.50 -6.88
CA ALA A 470 5.16 7.44 -7.83
C ALA A 470 6.66 7.09 -7.78
N SER A 471 7.10 6.51 -6.67
CA SER A 471 8.53 6.37 -6.32
C SER A 471 9.32 5.38 -7.16
N THR A 472 8.66 4.47 -7.89
CA THR A 472 9.30 3.36 -8.63
C THR A 472 10.47 3.81 -9.51
N ARG A 473 10.36 4.95 -10.20
CA ARG A 473 11.39 5.43 -11.13
C ARG A 473 12.60 6.00 -10.41
N MET A 474 12.40 6.86 -9.42
CA MET A 474 13.49 7.35 -8.55
C MET A 474 14.21 6.18 -7.88
N ASN A 475 13.44 5.26 -7.29
CA ASN A 475 13.99 4.06 -6.66
C ASN A 475 14.80 3.21 -7.63
N SER A 476 14.38 3.06 -8.89
CA SER A 476 15.16 2.33 -9.89
C SER A 476 16.53 2.97 -10.14
N VAL A 477 16.60 4.31 -10.22
CA VAL A 477 17.86 5.04 -10.40
C VAL A 477 18.77 4.88 -9.17
N VAL A 478 18.25 5.11 -7.97
CA VAL A 478 19.02 4.98 -6.72
C VAL A 478 19.50 3.53 -6.53
N LYS A 479 18.62 2.53 -6.68
CA LYS A 479 18.99 1.10 -6.56
C LYS A 479 20.07 0.70 -7.57
N SER A 480 20.03 1.22 -8.79
CA SER A 480 21.07 0.97 -9.80
C SER A 480 22.43 1.48 -9.31
N LYS A 481 22.49 2.73 -8.84
CA LYS A 481 23.73 3.33 -8.32
C LYS A 481 24.22 2.62 -7.06
N LEU A 482 23.35 2.28 -6.11
CA LEU A 482 23.75 1.58 -4.89
C LEU A 482 24.36 0.19 -5.18
N ARG A 483 23.87 -0.55 -6.17
CA ARG A 483 24.48 -1.83 -6.59
C ARG A 483 25.85 -1.64 -7.23
N GLU A 484 26.01 -0.60 -8.05
CA GLU A 484 27.32 -0.22 -8.60
C GLU A 484 28.30 0.16 -7.47
N TYR A 485 27.86 1.00 -6.54
CA TYR A 485 28.67 1.41 -5.40
C TYR A 485 29.02 0.24 -4.48
N ALA A 486 28.11 -0.70 -4.29
CA ALA A 486 28.38 -1.90 -3.50
C ALA A 486 29.52 -2.72 -4.11
N LYS A 487 29.50 -2.92 -5.44
CA LYS A 487 30.59 -3.58 -6.17
C LYS A 487 31.91 -2.82 -6.00
N ASP A 488 31.89 -1.49 -6.13
CA ASP A 488 33.09 -0.66 -6.01
C ASP A 488 33.69 -0.72 -4.61
N LEU A 489 32.87 -0.61 -3.56
CA LEU A 489 33.32 -0.64 -2.16
C LEU A 489 33.91 -1.99 -1.79
N ARG A 490 33.26 -3.08 -2.23
CA ARG A 490 33.78 -4.44 -2.00
C ARG A 490 35.14 -4.65 -2.65
N LYS A 491 35.29 -4.25 -3.93
CA LYS A 491 36.59 -4.30 -4.62
C LYS A 491 37.66 -3.45 -3.92
N LEU A 492 37.28 -2.28 -3.40
CA LEU A 492 38.19 -1.39 -2.70
C LEU A 492 38.72 -2.06 -1.42
N ILE A 493 37.85 -2.74 -0.67
CA ILE A 493 38.21 -3.52 0.53
C ILE A 493 39.06 -4.74 0.16
N ASP A 494 38.69 -5.49 -0.87
CA ASP A 494 39.45 -6.66 -1.35
C ASP A 494 40.90 -6.27 -1.77
N ASN A 495 41.09 -5.05 -2.25
CA ASN A 495 42.39 -4.49 -2.60
C ASN A 495 43.18 -3.95 -1.39
N GLY A 496 42.67 -4.10 -0.17
CA GLY A 496 43.35 -3.68 1.05
C GLY A 496 43.32 -2.17 1.32
N ALA A 497 42.33 -1.44 0.79
CA ALA A 497 42.19 -0.02 1.06
C ALA A 497 41.97 0.27 2.54
N THR A 498 42.45 1.43 2.98
CA THR A 498 42.28 1.92 4.34
C THR A 498 40.85 2.40 4.60
N ASP A 499 40.46 2.46 5.88
CA ASP A 499 39.14 2.94 6.28
C ASP A 499 38.85 4.38 5.80
N ASP A 500 39.86 5.23 5.71
CA ASP A 500 39.70 6.60 5.26
C ASP A 500 39.48 6.68 3.74
N GLU A 501 40.16 5.85 2.95
CA GLU A 501 39.90 5.73 1.51
C GLU A 501 38.47 5.22 1.22
N VAL A 502 37.99 4.26 2.02
CA VAL A 502 36.61 3.77 1.93
C VAL A 502 35.61 4.88 2.26
N LYS A 503 35.81 5.62 3.36
CA LYS A 503 34.95 6.76 3.74
C LYS A 503 34.94 7.84 2.66
N ASP A 504 36.09 8.18 2.08
CA ASP A 504 36.19 9.17 1.01
C ASP A 504 35.46 8.72 -0.25
N ARG A 505 35.51 7.43 -0.60
CA ARG A 505 34.73 6.87 -1.70
C ARG A 505 33.22 6.96 -1.42
N MET A 506 32.79 6.55 -0.24
CA MET A 506 31.38 6.62 0.18
C MET A 506 30.86 8.06 0.17
N LYS A 507 31.66 9.04 0.60
CA LYS A 507 31.26 10.46 0.59
C LYS A 507 30.95 10.96 -0.82
N LYS A 508 31.74 10.57 -1.82
CA LYS A 508 31.49 10.90 -3.24
C LYS A 508 30.22 10.23 -3.75
N GLN A 509 30.04 8.95 -3.45
CA GLN A 509 28.84 8.18 -3.82
C GLN A 509 27.57 8.75 -3.17
N MET A 510 27.63 9.16 -1.90
CA MET A 510 26.50 9.78 -1.22
C MET A 510 26.16 11.18 -1.73
N ASN A 511 27.13 11.94 -2.25
CA ASN A 511 26.84 13.19 -2.95
C ASN A 511 25.99 12.94 -4.20
N GLU A 512 26.33 11.92 -4.99
CA GLU A 512 25.53 11.52 -6.16
C GLU A 512 24.11 11.09 -5.75
N VAL A 513 23.96 10.30 -4.67
CA VAL A 513 22.63 9.94 -4.12
C VAL A 513 21.84 11.18 -3.71
N TYR A 514 22.46 12.08 -2.96
CA TYR A 514 21.85 13.33 -2.51
C TYR A 514 21.32 14.15 -3.69
N ASN A 515 22.10 14.26 -4.77
CA ASN A 515 21.70 14.97 -5.99
C ASN A 515 20.50 14.29 -6.66
N ILE A 516 20.51 12.96 -6.81
CA ILE A 516 19.39 12.22 -7.42
C ILE A 516 18.10 12.43 -6.62
N VAL A 517 18.16 12.26 -5.29
CA VAL A 517 17.01 12.42 -4.40
C VAL A 517 16.52 13.87 -4.42
N GLY A 518 17.42 14.86 -4.34
CA GLY A 518 17.10 16.28 -4.44
C GLY A 518 16.46 16.69 -5.77
N ILE A 519 16.91 16.12 -6.89
CA ILE A 519 16.29 16.33 -8.22
C ILE A 519 14.86 15.78 -8.25
N CYS A 520 14.61 14.63 -7.64
CA CYS A 520 13.31 13.96 -7.70
C CYS A 520 12.28 14.48 -6.69
N LEU A 521 12.72 14.93 -5.51
CA LEU A 521 11.84 15.30 -4.39
C LEU A 521 11.88 16.79 -4.04
N GLY A 522 12.87 17.53 -4.55
CA GLY A 522 13.23 18.84 -4.02
C GLY A 522 14.16 18.71 -2.81
N ILE A 523 14.71 19.84 -2.35
CA ILE A 523 15.59 19.90 -1.18
C ILE A 523 14.82 20.62 -0.06
N PRO A 524 14.63 19.99 1.12
CA PRO A 524 13.96 20.64 2.23
C PRO A 524 14.68 21.91 2.68
N PRO A 525 13.96 22.98 3.04
CA PRO A 525 14.59 24.20 3.53
C PRO A 525 15.16 23.98 4.94
N GLU A 526 16.31 24.59 5.23
CA GLU A 526 16.93 24.52 6.56
C GLU A 526 16.07 25.20 7.64
N LYS A 527 15.36 26.26 7.25
CA LYS A 527 14.38 26.98 8.08
C LYS A 527 13.14 27.29 7.26
N PHE A 528 11.99 27.28 7.90
CA PHE A 528 10.71 27.64 7.28
C PHE A 528 9.90 28.56 8.19
N THR A 529 8.95 29.26 7.59
CA THR A 529 7.85 29.93 8.29
C THR A 529 6.56 29.28 7.87
N TRP A 530 5.77 28.80 8.82
CA TRP A 530 4.45 28.24 8.59
C TRP A 530 3.39 29.25 9.00
N GLU A 531 2.56 29.67 8.05
CA GLU A 531 1.42 30.56 8.27
C GLU A 531 0.12 29.74 8.18
N TYR A 532 -0.81 29.99 9.10
CA TYR A 532 -2.08 29.28 9.16
C TYR A 532 -3.18 30.10 9.83
N TYR A 533 -4.41 29.63 9.68
CA TYR A 533 -5.55 30.08 10.47
C TYR A 533 -5.96 28.96 11.41
N ASP A 534 -6.27 29.29 12.66
CA ASP A 534 -6.94 28.35 13.57
C ASP A 534 -8.45 28.22 13.22
N LYS A 535 -9.18 27.35 13.91
CA LYS A 535 -10.64 27.18 13.74
C LYS A 535 -11.44 28.48 13.98
N SER A 536 -10.88 29.43 14.74
CA SER A 536 -11.46 30.74 15.01
C SER A 536 -11.17 31.75 13.88
N LYS A 537 -10.54 31.31 12.78
CA LYS A 537 -10.09 32.14 11.66
C LYS A 537 -9.05 33.20 12.06
N LYS A 538 -8.33 33.01 13.16
CA LYS A 538 -7.25 33.89 13.59
C LYS A 538 -5.98 33.52 12.83
N TYR A 539 -5.37 34.51 12.17
CA TYR A 539 -4.07 34.35 11.53
C TYR A 539 -2.97 34.14 12.58
N LEU A 540 -2.15 33.11 12.35
CA LEU A 540 -1.02 32.72 13.20
C LEU A 540 0.16 32.36 12.30
N ASN A 541 1.37 32.48 12.84
CA ASN A 541 2.57 31.98 12.18
C ASN A 541 3.56 31.39 13.17
N ILE A 542 4.38 30.48 12.67
CA ILE A 542 5.53 29.89 13.39
C ILE A 542 6.74 29.97 12.46
N GLY A 543 7.72 30.79 12.80
CA GLY A 543 9.02 30.81 12.13
C GLY A 543 9.67 32.20 12.09
N PRO A 544 10.87 32.31 11.50
CA PRO A 544 11.65 31.23 10.87
C PRO A 544 12.16 30.20 11.89
N ILE A 545 11.95 28.91 11.64
CA ILE A 545 12.31 27.81 12.55
C ILE A 545 12.91 26.63 11.80
N ARG A 546 13.83 25.89 12.44
CA ARG A 546 14.35 24.62 11.89
C ARG A 546 13.35 23.49 12.14
N PRO A 547 13.25 22.46 11.28
CA PRO A 547 12.35 21.32 11.50
C PRO A 547 12.57 20.58 12.83
N ILE A 548 13.81 20.44 13.29
CA ILE A 548 14.10 19.84 14.61
C ILE A 548 13.58 20.70 15.76
N ASP A 549 13.76 22.02 15.69
CA ASP A 549 13.24 22.95 16.70
C ASP A 549 11.71 23.00 16.69
N PHE A 550 11.09 22.80 15.53
CA PHE A 550 9.64 22.69 15.39
C PHE A 550 9.11 21.43 16.09
N TYR A 551 9.74 20.27 15.88
CA TYR A 551 9.40 19.05 16.60
C TYR A 551 9.54 19.23 18.11
N GLU A 552 10.72 19.65 18.59
CA GLU A 552 11.01 19.76 20.02
C GLU A 552 10.09 20.75 20.75
N LYS A 553 9.74 21.88 20.12
CA LYS A 553 8.93 22.93 20.78
C LYS A 553 7.43 22.76 20.62
N TYR A 554 6.97 22.26 19.47
CA TYR A 554 5.54 22.29 19.12
C TYR A 554 4.89 20.90 19.03
N VAL A 555 5.68 19.82 18.89
CA VAL A 555 5.12 18.47 18.72
C VAL A 555 5.44 17.58 19.92
N LYS A 556 6.73 17.45 20.27
CA LYS A 556 7.23 16.57 21.33
C LYS A 556 6.52 16.70 22.69
N PRO A 557 6.10 17.90 23.15
CA PRO A 557 5.37 18.04 24.41
C PRO A 557 4.02 17.31 24.45
N TYR A 558 3.44 17.00 23.29
CA TYR A 558 2.14 16.33 23.16
C TYR A 558 2.24 14.93 22.53
N PHE A 559 3.33 14.68 21.80
CA PHE A 559 3.65 13.39 21.23
C PHE A 559 5.17 13.23 21.14
N ASN A 560 5.77 12.61 22.15
CA ASN A 560 7.17 12.27 22.16
C ASN A 560 7.36 10.86 21.58
N VAL A 561 8.11 10.74 20.48
CA VAL A 561 8.34 9.44 19.84
C VAL A 561 9.20 8.50 20.70
N ASP A 562 9.99 9.05 21.63
CA ASP A 562 10.82 8.27 22.54
C ASP A 562 10.02 7.61 23.68
N ASP A 563 8.81 8.07 23.95
CA ASP A 563 7.91 7.49 24.96
C ASP A 563 7.06 6.34 24.39
N LYS A 564 7.18 6.06 23.09
CA LYS A 564 6.45 5.01 22.41
C LYS A 564 7.28 3.74 22.27
N VAL A 565 6.67 2.61 22.59
CA VAL A 565 7.30 1.28 22.58
C VAL A 565 6.69 0.39 21.52
N CYS A 566 7.54 -0.36 20.81
CA CYS A 566 7.15 -1.32 19.77
C CYS A 566 6.95 -2.72 20.38
N LEU A 567 5.72 -3.22 20.32
CA LEU A 567 5.37 -4.57 20.73
C LEU A 567 5.00 -5.38 19.50
N VAL A 568 5.58 -6.58 19.37
CA VAL A 568 5.25 -7.49 18.28
C VAL A 568 4.59 -8.75 18.80
N THR A 569 3.95 -9.49 17.90
CA THR A 569 3.51 -10.85 18.15
C THR A 569 4.02 -11.78 17.05
N ASP A 570 4.98 -12.60 17.42
CA ASP A 570 5.62 -13.60 16.60
C ASP A 570 5.49 -14.96 17.28
N PRO A 571 4.52 -15.80 16.85
CA PRO A 571 4.21 -17.08 17.47
C PRO A 571 5.15 -18.21 17.05
N ARG A 572 6.21 -17.94 16.27
CA ARG A 572 7.16 -18.98 15.87
C ARG A 572 7.82 -19.59 17.11
N ALA A 573 7.85 -20.92 17.20
CA ALA A 573 8.39 -21.62 18.37
C ALA A 573 9.85 -21.28 18.71
N SER A 574 10.64 -20.83 17.72
CA SER A 574 12.01 -20.36 17.93
C SER A 574 12.10 -18.98 18.62
N ASN A 575 10.99 -18.24 18.66
CA ASN A 575 10.92 -16.84 19.06
C ASN A 575 10.01 -16.74 20.29
N LEU A 576 10.58 -17.00 21.46
CA LEU A 576 9.88 -16.90 22.74
C LEU A 576 9.32 -15.50 22.98
N TYR A 577 8.13 -15.45 23.59
CA TYR A 577 7.58 -14.24 24.19
C TYR A 577 8.42 -13.78 25.40
N GLY A 578 8.33 -12.49 25.75
CA GLY A 578 9.10 -11.89 26.84
C GLY A 578 10.57 -11.71 26.52
N ARG A 579 10.91 -11.68 25.22
CA ARG A 579 12.26 -11.45 24.71
C ARG A 579 12.26 -10.30 23.72
N SER A 580 13.41 -9.63 23.67
CA SER A 580 13.69 -8.59 22.68
C SER A 580 14.39 -9.21 21.48
N TYR A 581 14.02 -8.78 20.28
CA TYR A 581 14.60 -9.20 19.02
C TYR A 581 15.03 -7.99 18.21
N THR A 582 16.03 -8.19 17.36
CA THR A 582 16.42 -7.26 16.30
C THR A 582 16.69 -8.04 15.02
N VAL A 583 16.77 -7.36 13.88
CA VAL A 583 17.01 -7.99 12.58
C VAL A 583 18.34 -7.49 12.03
N ASP A 584 19.24 -8.40 11.65
CA ASP A 584 20.54 -8.04 11.10
C ASP A 584 20.41 -7.12 9.88
N CYS A 585 21.26 -6.11 9.79
CA CYS A 585 21.26 -5.10 8.73
C CYS A 585 19.93 -4.33 8.52
N LEU A 586 18.95 -4.40 9.42
CA LEU A 586 17.71 -3.63 9.33
C LEU A 586 17.87 -2.26 10.01
N GLY A 587 17.80 -1.19 9.22
CA GLY A 587 17.88 0.18 9.73
C GLY A 587 17.93 1.21 8.60
N ASN A 588 17.98 2.49 8.99
CA ASN A 588 18.08 3.61 8.05
C ASN A 588 19.12 4.66 8.44
N VAL A 589 19.37 4.93 9.73
CA VAL A 589 20.36 5.94 10.16
C VAL A 589 21.55 5.25 10.82
N VAL A 590 22.75 5.47 10.29
CA VAL A 590 24.00 4.96 10.88
C VAL A 590 24.22 5.62 12.25
N GLY A 591 24.43 4.80 13.28
CA GLY A 591 24.53 5.25 14.68
C GLY A 591 23.19 5.65 15.31
N GLY A 592 22.06 5.43 14.62
CA GLY A 592 20.73 5.59 15.17
C GLY A 592 20.34 4.43 16.10
N ARG A 593 19.12 4.51 16.63
CA ARG A 593 18.46 3.45 17.40
C ARG A 593 18.30 2.21 16.52
N THR A 594 18.68 1.07 17.08
CA THR A 594 18.45 -0.25 16.49
C THR A 594 16.96 -0.57 16.48
N VAL A 595 16.48 -1.29 15.46
CA VAL A 595 15.11 -1.80 15.44
C VAL A 595 14.95 -2.86 16.53
N LEU A 596 14.04 -2.63 17.49
CA LEU A 596 13.81 -3.51 18.62
C LEU A 596 12.36 -3.96 18.67
N TYR A 597 12.18 -5.27 18.74
CA TYR A 597 10.88 -5.92 18.84
C TYR A 597 10.74 -6.61 20.18
N ASN A 598 9.80 -6.15 20.98
CA ASN A 598 9.41 -6.82 22.22
C ASN A 598 8.30 -7.82 21.91
N ASN A 599 8.64 -9.11 21.86
CA ASN A 599 7.71 -10.16 21.44
C ASN A 599 6.76 -10.54 22.59
N GLN A 600 5.46 -10.44 22.33
CA GLN A 600 4.40 -10.64 23.33
C GLN A 600 3.21 -11.43 22.73
N PRO A 601 2.41 -12.11 23.58
CA PRO A 601 1.15 -12.72 23.16
C PRO A 601 0.21 -11.69 22.54
N VAL A 602 -0.56 -12.10 21.53
CA VAL A 602 -1.44 -11.19 20.78
C VAL A 602 -2.56 -10.61 21.63
N GLU A 603 -2.96 -11.32 22.69
CA GLU A 603 -3.93 -10.90 23.69
C GLU A 603 -3.47 -9.63 24.41
N LEU A 604 -2.20 -9.56 24.80
CA LEU A 604 -1.64 -8.37 25.44
C LEU A 604 -1.65 -7.17 24.48
N LEU A 605 -1.32 -7.40 23.20
CA LEU A 605 -1.40 -6.34 22.18
C LEU A 605 -2.83 -5.82 22.04
N LEU A 606 -3.82 -6.72 21.93
CA LEU A 606 -5.25 -6.38 21.85
C LEU A 606 -5.71 -5.54 23.05
N ASP A 607 -5.30 -5.91 24.26
CA ASP A 607 -5.66 -5.21 25.49
C ASP A 607 -5.03 -3.81 25.55
N LEU A 608 -3.75 -3.68 25.20
CA LEU A 608 -3.04 -2.41 25.18
C LEU A 608 -3.61 -1.45 24.11
N VAL A 609 -3.93 -1.95 22.92
CA VAL A 609 -4.60 -1.15 21.88
C VAL A 609 -5.98 -0.70 22.36
N THR A 610 -6.76 -1.60 22.95
CA THR A 610 -8.09 -1.27 23.49
C THR A 610 -7.99 -0.22 24.59
N LYS A 611 -6.99 -0.33 25.48
CA LYS A 611 -6.71 0.64 26.54
C LYS A 611 -6.33 2.01 25.96
N ALA A 612 -5.39 2.07 25.02
CA ALA A 612 -4.98 3.32 24.36
C ALA A 612 -6.17 4.04 23.72
N LEU A 613 -7.00 3.32 22.96
CA LEU A 613 -8.16 3.89 22.26
C LEU A 613 -9.24 4.39 23.22
N LYS A 614 -9.45 3.73 24.37
CA LYS A 614 -10.34 4.21 25.43
C LYS A 614 -9.83 5.51 26.06
N PHE A 615 -8.51 5.72 26.12
CA PHE A 615 -7.90 6.99 26.54
C PHE A 615 -7.82 8.04 25.43
N GLY A 616 -8.28 7.71 24.22
CA GLY A 616 -8.27 8.64 23.08
C GLY A 616 -6.92 8.77 22.38
N GLU A 617 -6.00 7.82 22.60
CA GLU A 617 -4.72 7.78 21.89
C GLU A 617 -4.80 6.91 20.62
N PRO A 618 -4.38 7.44 19.45
CA PRO A 618 -4.27 6.64 18.23
C PRO A 618 -3.09 5.67 18.31
N VAL A 619 -3.25 4.49 17.72
CA VAL A 619 -2.22 3.43 17.76
C VAL A 619 -1.72 3.11 16.36
N TRP A 620 -0.44 3.30 16.13
CA TRP A 620 0.23 2.81 14.92
C TRP A 620 0.33 1.30 14.99
N PHE A 621 0.09 0.60 13.89
CA PHE A 621 0.25 -0.84 13.82
C PHE A 621 0.70 -1.31 12.44
N GLY A 622 1.33 -2.47 12.41
CA GLY A 622 1.77 -3.17 11.21
C GLY A 622 1.07 -4.52 11.04
N CYS A 623 0.64 -4.82 9.81
CA CYS A 623 -0.16 -6.00 9.49
C CYS A 623 0.12 -6.55 8.08
N GLU A 624 -0.47 -7.70 7.77
CA GLU A 624 -0.62 -8.23 6.41
C GLU A 624 -1.99 -7.81 5.83
N VAL A 625 -2.06 -6.63 5.22
CA VAL A 625 -3.32 -6.02 4.78
C VAL A 625 -4.01 -6.77 3.63
N ASN A 626 -3.28 -7.57 2.85
CA ASN A 626 -3.82 -8.20 1.64
C ASN A 626 -4.57 -9.51 1.92
N LYS A 627 -4.63 -9.96 3.18
CA LYS A 627 -5.27 -11.22 3.57
C LYS A 627 -6.66 -10.96 4.09
N ARG A 628 -7.64 -11.76 3.66
CA ARG A 628 -9.03 -11.66 4.12
C ARG A 628 -9.57 -10.22 4.15
N PHE A 629 -9.35 -9.49 3.05
CA PHE A 629 -9.61 -8.06 2.96
C PHE A 629 -10.50 -7.70 1.76
N ALA A 630 -11.67 -7.14 2.01
CA ALA A 630 -12.57 -6.60 0.98
C ALA A 630 -12.25 -5.11 0.75
N GLY A 631 -11.26 -4.82 -0.08
CA GLY A 631 -10.66 -3.49 -0.14
C GLY A 631 -11.55 -2.34 -0.64
N LYS A 632 -12.59 -2.64 -1.44
CA LYS A 632 -13.56 -1.60 -1.85
C LYS A 632 -14.47 -1.21 -0.69
N GLN A 633 -14.93 -2.20 0.08
CA GLN A 633 -15.83 -2.02 1.22
C GLN A 633 -15.07 -1.64 2.50
N GLY A 634 -13.76 -1.86 2.54
CA GLY A 634 -12.90 -1.53 3.68
C GLY A 634 -13.11 -2.46 4.87
N ILE A 635 -13.21 -3.76 4.61
CA ILE A 635 -13.53 -4.77 5.64
C ILE A 635 -12.39 -5.78 5.75
N GLU A 636 -11.82 -5.88 6.95
CA GLU A 636 -10.78 -6.82 7.35
C GLU A 636 -11.41 -7.84 8.32
N ASP A 637 -11.86 -8.97 7.76
CA ASP A 637 -12.64 -9.99 8.45
C ASP A 637 -12.33 -11.37 7.83
N LEU A 638 -12.06 -12.36 8.69
CA LEU A 638 -11.75 -13.73 8.26
C LEU A 638 -12.87 -14.34 7.41
N ASP A 639 -14.11 -13.95 7.68
CA ASP A 639 -15.33 -14.43 7.02
C ASP A 639 -15.79 -13.54 5.85
N VAL A 640 -15.01 -12.53 5.46
CA VAL A 640 -15.41 -11.62 4.37
C VAL A 640 -15.44 -12.30 2.99
N HIS A 641 -14.76 -13.45 2.85
CA HIS A 641 -14.73 -14.25 1.62
C HIS A 641 -15.11 -15.72 1.85
N ASP A 642 -16.05 -16.23 1.04
CA ASP A 642 -16.52 -17.61 1.01
C ASP A 642 -15.67 -18.50 0.07
N PHE A 643 -14.33 -18.52 0.23
CA PHE A 643 -13.42 -19.27 -0.65
C PHE A 643 -13.75 -20.77 -0.73
N LYS A 644 -14.06 -21.39 0.41
CA LYS A 644 -14.42 -22.82 0.46
C LYS A 644 -15.69 -23.13 -0.34
N LEU A 645 -16.65 -22.21 -0.36
CA LEU A 645 -17.87 -22.37 -1.16
C LEU A 645 -17.55 -22.33 -2.65
N VAL A 646 -16.76 -21.35 -3.09
CA VAL A 646 -16.45 -21.14 -4.51
C VAL A 646 -15.45 -22.19 -5.04
N PHE A 647 -14.31 -22.36 -4.38
CA PHE A 647 -13.22 -23.21 -4.84
C PHE A 647 -13.25 -24.64 -4.28
N GLY A 648 -14.06 -24.91 -3.25
CA GLY A 648 -14.01 -26.17 -2.51
C GLY A 648 -12.83 -26.31 -1.56
N VAL A 649 -11.96 -25.31 -1.51
CA VAL A 649 -10.79 -25.23 -0.63
C VAL A 649 -10.76 -23.86 0.03
N ASP A 650 -10.23 -23.82 1.24
CA ASP A 650 -9.98 -22.55 1.92
C ASP A 650 -8.52 -22.12 1.69
N ILE A 651 -8.23 -20.84 1.88
CA ILE A 651 -6.90 -20.25 1.65
C ILE A 651 -6.55 -19.26 2.76
N GLN A 652 -5.27 -18.86 2.87
CA GLN A 652 -4.75 -17.82 3.77
C GLN A 652 -4.81 -18.12 5.28
N THR A 653 -5.74 -18.97 5.74
CA THR A 653 -5.97 -19.32 7.16
C THR A 653 -5.91 -20.84 7.38
N THR A 654 -5.45 -21.60 6.38
CA THR A 654 -5.30 -23.07 6.45
C THR A 654 -4.04 -23.53 7.20
N MET A 655 -3.10 -22.61 7.41
CA MET A 655 -1.93 -22.76 8.26
C MET A 655 -2.09 -21.81 9.45
N ASP A 656 -1.54 -22.17 10.61
CA ASP A 656 -1.46 -21.22 11.73
C ASP A 656 -0.53 -20.05 11.41
N LYS A 657 -0.56 -19.01 12.23
CA LYS A 657 0.22 -17.79 12.01
C LYS A 657 1.74 -18.03 11.98
N ALA A 658 2.24 -18.98 12.77
CA ALA A 658 3.67 -19.30 12.80
C ALA A 658 4.12 -19.98 11.51
N ASP A 659 3.36 -20.95 11.02
CA ASP A 659 3.61 -21.63 9.75
C ASP A 659 3.50 -20.64 8.58
N ARG A 660 2.54 -19.72 8.60
CA ARG A 660 2.45 -18.68 7.55
C ARG A 660 3.68 -17.79 7.48
N LEU A 661 4.30 -17.46 8.62
CA LEU A 661 5.56 -16.71 8.68
C LEU A 661 6.74 -17.56 8.16
N LEU A 662 6.82 -18.83 8.56
CA LEU A 662 7.93 -19.72 8.20
C LEU A 662 7.93 -20.12 6.72
N TYR A 663 6.75 -20.39 6.16
CA TYR A 663 6.57 -20.85 4.78
C TYR A 663 6.29 -19.72 3.79
N GLY A 664 6.34 -18.46 4.23
CA GLY A 664 6.28 -17.28 3.35
C GLY A 664 4.89 -16.96 2.81
N GLU A 665 3.82 -17.38 3.51
CA GLU A 665 2.43 -17.05 3.16
C GLU A 665 2.00 -15.70 3.73
N SER A 666 2.56 -15.30 4.88
CA SER A 666 2.22 -14.05 5.56
C SER A 666 3.45 -13.39 6.16
N MET A 667 3.48 -12.06 6.12
CA MET A 667 4.49 -11.20 6.73
C MET A 667 3.89 -9.81 6.86
N MET A 668 4.51 -8.93 7.63
CA MET A 668 4.04 -7.55 7.72
C MET A 668 4.29 -6.81 6.39
N THR A 669 3.22 -6.26 5.81
CA THR A 669 3.24 -5.61 4.48
C THR A 669 2.75 -4.17 4.50
N HIS A 670 2.01 -3.73 5.51
CA HIS A 670 1.44 -2.38 5.53
C HIS A 670 1.25 -1.87 6.96
N ALA A 671 1.36 -0.55 7.13
CA ALA A 671 1.13 0.14 8.40
C ALA A 671 -0.07 1.08 8.31
N MET A 672 -0.88 1.09 9.38
CA MET A 672 -2.09 1.89 9.50
C MET A 672 -2.26 2.40 10.93
N VAL A 673 -3.38 3.07 11.22
CA VAL A 673 -3.67 3.64 12.54
C VAL A 673 -5.01 3.16 13.06
N PHE A 674 -5.06 2.65 14.29
CA PHE A 674 -6.33 2.45 14.98
C PHE A 674 -6.84 3.78 15.55
N THR A 675 -8.12 4.07 15.32
CA THR A 675 -8.80 5.30 15.79
C THR A 675 -10.08 5.05 16.59
N GLY A 676 -10.46 3.79 16.78
CA GLY A 676 -11.62 3.43 17.59
C GLY A 676 -11.75 1.92 17.81
N VAL A 677 -12.55 1.54 18.81
CA VAL A 677 -12.77 0.15 19.22
C VAL A 677 -14.20 -0.03 19.74
N SER A 678 -14.77 -1.21 19.50
CA SER A 678 -16.01 -1.65 20.15
C SER A 678 -15.73 -2.90 20.99
N PRO A 679 -15.77 -2.81 22.33
CA PRO A 679 -15.70 -3.98 23.18
C PRO A 679 -17.09 -4.56 23.48
N ASN A 680 -17.17 -5.88 23.60
CA ASN A 680 -18.29 -6.60 24.23
C ASN A 680 -17.78 -7.21 25.53
N SER A 681 -18.40 -6.86 26.67
CA SER A 681 -17.99 -7.36 28.00
C SER A 681 -16.48 -7.19 28.24
N GLN A 682 -15.97 -5.98 27.94
CA GLN A 682 -14.55 -5.58 27.96
C GLN A 682 -13.65 -6.15 26.85
N LYS A 683 -13.99 -7.25 26.19
CA LYS A 683 -13.18 -7.82 25.10
C LYS A 683 -13.43 -7.10 23.77
N PRO A 684 -12.42 -6.65 23.01
CA PRO A 684 -12.63 -6.00 21.73
C PRO A 684 -13.27 -6.96 20.71
N THR A 685 -14.24 -6.46 19.94
CA THR A 685 -14.86 -7.22 18.83
C THR A 685 -14.47 -6.67 17.47
N LYS A 686 -14.30 -5.34 17.37
CA LYS A 686 -13.89 -4.66 16.14
C LYS A 686 -13.16 -3.35 16.40
N PHE A 687 -12.34 -2.94 15.44
CA PHE A 687 -11.52 -1.75 15.44
C PHE A 687 -11.82 -0.88 14.22
N ARG A 688 -11.69 0.43 14.40
CA ARG A 688 -11.71 1.42 13.33
C ARG A 688 -10.28 1.72 12.92
N VAL A 689 -10.01 1.70 11.62
CA VAL A 689 -8.67 1.88 11.07
C VAL A 689 -8.65 3.07 10.12
N GLU A 690 -7.79 4.04 10.36
CA GLU A 690 -7.43 5.08 9.39
C GLU A 690 -6.34 4.54 8.46
N ASN A 691 -6.63 4.50 7.16
CA ASN A 691 -5.67 4.12 6.13
C ASN A 691 -5.16 5.37 5.38
N SER A 692 -4.09 5.19 4.59
CA SER A 692 -3.41 6.23 3.82
C SER A 692 -3.57 6.04 2.31
N TRP A 693 -4.76 5.62 1.85
CA TRP A 693 -5.07 5.42 0.42
C TRP A 693 -6.07 6.43 -0.15
N GLY A 694 -6.35 7.52 0.58
CA GLY A 694 -7.36 8.51 0.25
C GLY A 694 -8.78 8.06 0.58
N GLU A 695 -9.75 8.86 0.15
CA GLU A 695 -11.15 8.74 0.61
C GLU A 695 -12.01 7.80 -0.26
N ASP A 696 -11.51 7.34 -1.40
CA ASP A 696 -12.28 6.57 -2.38
C ASP A 696 -12.51 5.08 -1.99
N ARG A 697 -11.91 4.61 -0.90
CA ARG A 697 -11.96 3.22 -0.43
C ARG A 697 -12.58 3.13 0.96
N GLY A 698 -13.22 1.99 1.26
CA GLY A 698 -13.83 1.79 2.57
C GLY A 698 -14.89 2.83 2.89
N GLU A 699 -15.02 3.19 4.16
CA GLU A 699 -15.89 4.28 4.57
C GLU A 699 -15.11 5.60 4.63
N LYS A 700 -15.03 6.27 3.47
CA LYS A 700 -14.24 7.50 3.29
C LYS A 700 -12.81 7.30 3.80
N GLY A 701 -12.12 6.28 3.30
CA GLY A 701 -10.74 5.92 3.63
C GLY A 701 -10.52 5.19 4.96
N TYR A 702 -11.56 4.97 5.76
CA TYR A 702 -11.49 4.15 6.96
C TYR A 702 -11.89 2.71 6.71
N LEU A 703 -11.25 1.80 7.42
CA LEU A 703 -11.56 0.37 7.43
C LEU A 703 -12.20 -0.04 8.77
N ILE A 704 -12.84 -1.20 8.73
CA ILE A 704 -13.26 -1.94 9.91
C ILE A 704 -12.48 -3.25 9.97
N MET A 705 -11.91 -3.54 11.14
CA MET A 705 -11.15 -4.75 11.39
C MET A 705 -11.80 -5.53 12.52
N THR A 706 -12.03 -6.83 12.34
CA THR A 706 -12.49 -7.71 13.42
C THR A 706 -11.35 -8.09 14.36
N ALA A 707 -11.66 -8.40 15.62
CA ALA A 707 -10.64 -8.86 16.57
C ALA A 707 -9.98 -10.18 16.15
N GLU A 708 -10.70 -11.06 15.46
CA GLU A 708 -10.12 -12.30 14.92
C GLU A 708 -9.15 -12.03 13.77
N TRP A 709 -9.47 -11.08 12.89
CA TRP A 709 -8.51 -10.64 11.86
C TRP A 709 -7.25 -10.04 12.48
N PHE A 710 -7.40 -9.22 13.53
CA PHE A 710 -6.27 -8.69 14.30
C PHE A 710 -5.34 -9.82 14.75
N LYS A 711 -5.88 -10.86 15.39
CA LYS A 711 -5.08 -11.99 15.91
C LYS A 711 -4.26 -12.67 14.81
N GLU A 712 -4.87 -12.88 13.65
CA GLU A 712 -4.25 -13.62 12.55
C GLU A 712 -3.24 -12.81 11.74
N PHE A 713 -3.46 -11.49 11.56
CA PHE A 713 -2.74 -10.70 10.57
C PHE A 713 -2.11 -9.39 11.07
N VAL A 714 -2.31 -8.98 12.33
CA VAL A 714 -1.53 -7.89 12.95
C VAL A 714 -0.28 -8.47 13.60
N PHE A 715 0.87 -7.86 13.34
CA PHE A 715 2.17 -8.33 13.82
C PHE A 715 2.84 -7.38 14.80
N GLU A 716 2.53 -6.08 14.71
CA GLU A 716 3.21 -5.03 15.46
C GLU A 716 2.21 -3.94 15.86
N VAL A 717 2.34 -3.44 17.09
CA VAL A 717 1.63 -2.24 17.57
C VAL A 717 2.59 -1.34 18.33
N VAL A 718 2.34 -0.04 18.27
CA VAL A 718 3.14 0.96 18.97
C VAL A 718 2.24 1.74 19.92
N VAL A 719 2.53 1.65 21.21
CA VAL A 719 1.75 2.26 22.28
C VAL A 719 2.62 3.11 23.19
N ASP A 720 2.00 3.99 23.97
CA ASP A 720 2.70 4.76 25.00
C ASP A 720 3.20 3.86 26.12
N ARG A 721 4.44 4.05 26.56
CA ARG A 721 5.03 3.27 27.64
C ARG A 721 4.26 3.37 28.96
N SER A 722 3.54 4.48 29.20
CA SER A 722 2.78 4.69 30.44
C SER A 722 1.62 3.71 30.65
N ILE A 723 1.14 3.08 29.58
CA ILE A 723 0.05 2.10 29.67
C ILE A 723 0.54 0.64 29.72
N VAL A 724 1.84 0.42 29.52
CA VAL A 724 2.50 -0.89 29.50
C VAL A 724 3.03 -1.22 30.90
N SER A 725 2.90 -2.47 31.33
CA SER A 725 3.40 -2.91 32.63
C SER A 725 4.93 -2.96 32.67
N GLN A 726 5.51 -2.79 33.86
CA GLN A 726 6.95 -2.68 34.02
C GLN A 726 7.70 -3.95 33.58
N ASP A 727 7.15 -5.13 33.85
CA ASP A 727 7.71 -6.42 33.44
C ASP A 727 7.84 -6.57 31.92
N VAL A 728 6.89 -6.00 31.15
CA VAL A 728 6.96 -5.94 29.69
C VAL A 728 7.98 -4.90 29.25
N LEU A 729 8.08 -3.75 29.92
CA LEU A 729 9.07 -2.72 29.61
C LEU A 729 10.51 -3.20 29.89
N ASP A 730 10.73 -3.96 30.95
CA ASP A 730 12.04 -4.51 31.32
C ASP A 730 12.63 -5.43 30.22
N VAL A 731 11.80 -5.96 29.31
CA VAL A 731 12.25 -6.74 28.14
C VAL A 731 13.13 -5.91 27.20
N PHE A 732 12.91 -4.60 27.10
CA PHE A 732 13.73 -3.72 26.25
C PHE A 732 15.17 -3.56 26.77
N ASP A 733 15.41 -3.82 28.05
CA ASP A 733 16.74 -3.77 28.68
C ASP A 733 17.53 -5.08 28.49
N LEU A 734 16.88 -6.14 27.99
CA LEU A 734 17.54 -7.40 27.67
C LEU A 734 18.33 -7.29 26.36
N PRO A 735 19.50 -7.97 26.26
CA PRO A 735 20.21 -8.08 24.99
C PRO A 735 19.31 -8.68 23.90
N PRO A 736 19.10 -7.99 22.76
CA PRO A 736 18.19 -8.48 21.74
C PRO A 736 18.76 -9.69 21.00
N ILE A 737 17.92 -10.66 20.71
CA ILE A 737 18.25 -11.80 19.85
C ILE A 737 18.28 -11.31 18.40
N VAL A 738 19.40 -11.55 17.71
CA VAL A 738 19.60 -11.11 16.32
C VAL A 738 19.01 -12.14 15.36
N LEU A 739 17.94 -11.77 14.67
CA LEU A 739 17.33 -12.52 13.58
C LEU A 739 18.07 -12.26 12.25
N PRO A 740 18.04 -13.21 11.30
CA PRO A 740 18.66 -13.00 9.99
C PRO A 740 18.06 -11.82 9.23
N ALA A 741 18.84 -11.15 8.37
CA ALA A 741 18.39 -9.98 7.63
C ALA A 741 17.11 -10.17 6.78
N TRP A 742 16.86 -11.41 6.35
CA TRP A 742 15.68 -11.80 5.54
C TRP A 742 14.51 -12.32 6.39
N ASP A 743 14.54 -12.16 7.71
CA ASP A 743 13.45 -12.58 8.59
C ASP A 743 12.14 -11.83 8.27
N PRO A 744 10.97 -12.50 8.25
CA PRO A 744 9.68 -11.87 7.91
C PRO A 744 9.24 -10.76 8.89
N MET A 745 9.78 -10.71 10.11
CA MET A 745 9.52 -9.61 11.04
C MET A 745 10.29 -8.33 10.67
N GLY A 746 11.27 -8.41 9.76
CA GLY A 746 12.03 -7.25 9.30
C GLY A 746 11.33 -6.42 8.22
N THR A 747 10.20 -6.89 7.68
CA THR A 747 9.59 -6.27 6.50
C THR A 747 8.40 -5.39 6.83
N LEU A 748 8.28 -4.27 6.12
CA LEU A 748 7.07 -3.46 6.09
C LEU A 748 7.05 -2.74 4.74
N ALA A 749 5.96 -2.85 3.98
CA ALA A 749 5.75 -2.25 2.65
C ALA A 749 6.93 -2.32 1.66
N LYS A 750 6.98 -3.41 0.89
CA LYS A 750 7.90 -3.56 -0.25
C LYS A 750 7.46 -2.77 -1.47
#